data_AF-Q2H342-F1
#
_entry.id   AF-Q2H342-F1
#
_cell.length_a   1.000
_cell.length_b   1.000
_cell.length_c   1.000
_cell.angle_alpha   90.00
_cell.angle_beta   90.00
_cell.angle_gamma   90.00
#
_symmetry.space_group_name_H-M   'P 1'
#
loop_
_entity.id
_entity.type
_entity.pdbx_description
1 polymer ?
#
loop_
_entity_poly.entity_id
_entity_poly.type
_entity_poly.pdbx_seq_one_letter_code
_entity_poly.pdbx_strand_id
1 'polypeptide(L)'
;MLFDRRLVAGLAGLVAATGVNAACSSKLVIDDFTTWLDGVNNLDSQNGDDGTMTAIAAAPGHVDFIPKDDGSYYYESFECIQAITEGYNAIEFTVQGPAGGSFAFELQTTASCSTSQEGSYNSSWNIVTDLTGQRQTVTLPLEGWEDSPNYDGIVGLVWSTFSQTDVVWSVGNVTLLCGGGGSGESTAPGSSKHRRLVRGGNFNGRANEARAAAPPTRTSSLPTTSRATTLPPTVTSKPGTCSNLLIDDWESQSRLTFLGYNAMLQTSSDDATMSSVVVSDNRVMLTPVDDDSYFYSQFGCLDTKGQYGGISFPIRAAKGTSFSVTVTYATTCGSGRDKEVTLTTSQLKWTFDGTEKLYSFPFSAFTGVDTSKLTMVYFAEFSGAVVFGPMSFYCGTTASEYTIPAGPATSPPITRSTTSAPAPAKTLLIDDFANSETNALGRVARRRRRRPDDYLWKQVQPGHQAVPRNLDSLEAARYSTASDIYMPINHFNVNLTRIIGFALKGFYSTQDTKITKMEIVDSLPTGWKVPTKLASGNLVFSCTRPNSFAVAIDDGDPQFAARVMDIIKQADIPVTFFTVGLALLDTTNGLADIYKGMAAQGHQIALHSYTHPKMEGLPSEADIDWEYNNDIGAVRQVFGSDSGPGHSNYFRPPFGTEGARMRQRLAATLDDPSPYIVQWSIDIEDWIWAESDTPEKQLDAFKRDVEAGGNLMVMHYLYNSTVELLPEFIRIAKGTGKTLMRVDQCLEDPNAPPL
;
A
#
# COMPACT_ATOMS: atom_id res chain seq x y z
N MET A 1 -6.90 -4.73 74.86
CA MET A 1 -8.25 -5.29 75.01
C MET A 1 -8.72 -5.75 73.65
N LEU A 2 -8.93 -7.06 73.49
CA LEU A 2 -9.58 -7.67 72.34
C LEU A 2 -11.06 -7.23 72.29
N PHE A 3 -11.64 -7.02 71.10
CA PHE A 3 -12.56 -8.00 70.51
C PHE A 3 -13.08 -7.57 69.13
N ASP A 4 -13.08 -8.57 68.28
CA ASP A 4 -13.69 -8.80 66.97
C ASP A 4 -15.16 -8.37 66.84
N ARG A 5 -15.57 -7.86 65.66
CA ARG A 5 -16.85 -8.23 65.01
C ARG A 5 -17.00 -7.72 63.56
N ARG A 6 -17.08 -8.72 62.69
CA ARG A 6 -17.51 -8.83 61.29
C ARG A 6 -18.70 -7.97 60.80
N LEU A 7 -18.56 -7.60 59.52
CA LEU A 7 -19.53 -7.54 58.41
C LEU A 7 -20.91 -6.89 58.64
N VAL A 8 -21.15 -5.78 57.94
CA VAL A 8 -22.38 -5.53 57.16
C VAL A 8 -21.98 -4.76 55.89
N ALA A 9 -22.14 -5.40 54.73
CA ALA A 9 -22.09 -4.73 53.43
C ALA A 9 -23.44 -4.05 53.20
N GLY A 10 -23.44 -2.72 53.06
CA GLY A 10 -24.56 -1.92 52.59
C GLY A 10 -24.20 -1.30 51.24
N LEU A 11 -24.87 -1.75 50.16
CA LEU A 11 -24.80 -1.13 48.85
C LEU A 11 -25.29 0.32 48.93
N ALA A 12 -24.41 1.27 48.57
CA ALA A 12 -24.81 2.58 48.12
C ALA A 12 -25.15 2.49 46.63
N GLY A 13 -26.35 2.97 46.27
CA GLY A 13 -26.81 3.02 44.89
C GLY A 13 -26.03 4.05 44.06
N LEU A 14 -25.84 3.72 42.79
CA LEU A 14 -25.70 4.72 41.73
C LEU A 14 -26.89 4.60 40.79
N VAL A 15 -27.59 5.71 40.63
CA VAL A 15 -28.68 5.93 39.69
C VAL A 15 -28.10 5.95 38.28
N ALA A 16 -28.48 4.99 37.43
CA ALA A 16 -28.25 5.07 36.00
C ALA A 16 -29.30 5.99 35.37
N ALA A 17 -28.84 7.07 34.73
CA ALA A 17 -29.69 7.96 33.95
C ALA A 17 -30.17 7.22 32.68
N THR A 18 -31.49 7.09 32.50
CA THR A 18 -32.08 6.72 31.21
C THR A 18 -32.07 7.96 30.31
N GLY A 19 -31.07 8.05 29.43
CA GLY A 19 -31.04 9.03 28.36
C GLY A 19 -32.16 8.74 27.36
N VAL A 20 -33.08 9.69 27.20
CA VAL A 20 -33.89 9.81 25.99
C VAL A 20 -32.89 10.05 24.85
N ASN A 21 -32.81 9.17 23.84
CA ASN A 21 -32.01 9.46 22.64
C ASN A 21 -32.45 10.82 22.12
N ALA A 22 -31.52 11.77 22.15
CA ALA A 22 -31.74 13.08 21.57
C ALA A 22 -32.14 12.83 20.12
N ALA A 23 -33.29 13.35 19.69
CA ALA A 23 -33.59 13.42 18.28
C ALA A 23 -32.40 14.10 17.61
N CYS A 24 -31.84 13.45 16.57
CA CYS A 24 -30.76 13.98 15.76
C CYS A 24 -31.00 15.49 15.53
N SER A 25 -30.06 16.30 16.03
CA SER A 25 -30.21 17.77 16.03
C SER A 25 -29.54 18.44 14.83
N SER A 26 -28.69 17.69 14.11
CA SER A 26 -27.94 18.10 12.94
C SER A 26 -27.56 16.88 12.12
N LYS A 27 -27.53 17.00 10.80
CA LYS A 27 -27.00 15.95 9.91
C LYS A 27 -25.59 15.54 10.33
N LEU A 28 -25.26 14.26 10.21
CA LEU A 28 -23.89 13.78 10.35
C LEU A 28 -23.22 13.82 8.99
N VAL A 29 -22.08 14.50 8.90
CA VAL A 29 -21.25 14.49 7.69
C VAL A 29 -20.33 13.29 7.78
N ILE A 30 -20.51 12.35 6.85
CA ILE A 30 -19.61 11.21 6.68
C ILE A 30 -18.41 11.69 5.89
N ASP A 31 -18.64 12.30 4.73
CA ASP A 31 -17.57 12.89 3.93
C ASP A 31 -18.03 14.12 3.15
N ASP A 32 -17.30 15.23 3.31
CA ASP A 32 -17.36 16.44 2.49
C ASP A 32 -16.12 16.59 1.59
N PHE A 33 -15.27 15.56 1.55
CA PHE A 33 -14.09 15.43 0.71
C PHE A 33 -12.99 16.47 0.98
N THR A 34 -13.07 17.20 2.10
CA THR A 34 -12.03 18.17 2.47
C THR A 34 -10.78 17.52 3.06
N THR A 35 -10.90 16.31 3.62
CA THR A 35 -9.82 15.50 4.21
C THR A 35 -9.34 14.37 3.30
N TRP A 36 -9.83 14.31 2.06
CA TRP A 36 -9.49 13.26 1.09
C TRP A 36 -7.98 13.03 0.89
N LEU A 37 -7.19 14.11 0.92
CA LEU A 37 -5.73 14.02 0.74
C LEU A 37 -5.02 13.35 1.93
N ASP A 38 -5.69 13.28 3.08
CA ASP A 38 -5.22 12.57 4.28
C ASP A 38 -5.63 11.09 4.24
N GLY A 39 -6.34 10.64 3.19
CA GLY A 39 -6.80 9.26 3.00
C GLY A 39 -7.94 8.86 3.93
N VAL A 40 -8.65 9.85 4.49
CA VAL A 40 -9.75 9.65 5.44
C VAL A 40 -10.92 10.58 5.15
N ASN A 41 -12.10 10.18 5.58
CA ASN A 41 -13.32 10.99 5.58
C ASN A 41 -13.44 11.81 6.88
N ASN A 42 -14.53 12.59 7.05
CA ASN A 42 -14.71 13.46 8.23
C ASN A 42 -14.93 12.69 9.54
N LEU A 43 -14.97 11.35 9.50
CA LEU A 43 -15.01 10.47 10.66
C LEU A 43 -13.64 9.83 10.95
N ASP A 44 -12.56 10.41 10.40
CA ASP A 44 -11.16 9.97 10.56
C ASP A 44 -10.93 8.51 10.11
N SER A 45 -11.73 8.04 9.15
CA SER A 45 -11.74 6.66 8.67
C SER A 45 -11.55 6.58 7.17
N GLN A 46 -11.03 5.47 6.65
CA GLN A 46 -10.54 5.39 5.27
C GLN A 46 -11.66 5.59 4.24
N ASN A 47 -11.36 6.36 3.21
CA ASN A 47 -12.15 6.49 1.99
C ASN A 47 -11.23 6.25 0.79
N GLY A 48 -11.79 5.82 -0.34
CA GLY A 48 -10.94 5.58 -1.51
C GLY A 48 -11.50 4.60 -2.52
N ASP A 49 -10.62 4.14 -3.38
CA ASP A 49 -10.83 2.98 -4.25
C ASP A 49 -9.66 2.01 -4.05
N ASP A 50 -9.77 0.81 -4.60
CA ASP A 50 -8.70 -0.20 -4.60
C ASP A 50 -7.76 -0.07 -5.82
N GLY A 51 -7.80 1.07 -6.50
CA GLY A 51 -7.10 1.31 -7.76
C GLY A 51 -7.86 0.81 -8.99
N THR A 52 -9.12 0.43 -8.83
CA THR A 52 -10.01 0.08 -9.95
C THR A 52 -10.55 1.30 -10.69
N MET A 53 -10.44 2.53 -10.16
CA MET A 53 -10.72 3.73 -10.94
C MET A 53 -9.55 4.06 -11.88
N THR A 54 -9.81 4.32 -13.17
CA THR A 54 -8.77 4.82 -14.10
C THR A 54 -8.28 6.22 -13.72
N ALA A 55 -9.13 7.00 -13.07
CA ALA A 55 -8.78 8.25 -12.42
C ALA A 55 -9.72 8.46 -11.24
N ILE A 56 -9.22 8.99 -10.13
CA ILE A 56 -10.01 9.47 -9.01
C ILE A 56 -9.32 10.72 -8.45
N ALA A 57 -10.09 11.77 -8.20
CA ALA A 57 -9.60 13.03 -7.68
C ALA A 57 -10.72 13.70 -6.90
N ALA A 58 -10.45 14.09 -5.66
CA ALA A 58 -11.41 14.85 -4.88
C ALA A 58 -11.07 16.34 -4.83
N ALA A 59 -12.11 17.12 -4.67
CA ALA A 59 -12.09 18.54 -4.35
C ALA A 59 -13.08 18.78 -3.21
N PRO A 60 -12.99 19.90 -2.48
CA PRO A 60 -13.95 20.23 -1.45
C PRO A 60 -15.40 20.08 -1.95
N GLY A 61 -16.14 19.19 -1.29
CA GLY A 61 -17.53 18.84 -1.54
C GLY A 61 -17.78 17.69 -2.51
N HIS A 62 -16.77 17.11 -3.19
CA HIS A 62 -16.95 15.97 -4.09
C HIS A 62 -15.66 15.24 -4.50
N VAL A 63 -15.80 13.96 -4.83
CA VAL A 63 -14.83 13.15 -5.56
C VAL A 63 -15.31 12.88 -6.99
N ASP A 64 -14.46 13.20 -7.96
CA ASP A 64 -14.62 12.86 -9.36
C ASP A 64 -13.80 11.61 -9.67
N PHE A 65 -14.38 10.64 -10.37
CA PHE A 65 -13.69 9.41 -10.74
C PHE A 65 -14.16 8.85 -12.07
N ILE A 66 -13.32 8.01 -12.67
CA ILE A 66 -13.57 7.34 -13.94
C ILE A 66 -13.49 5.84 -13.68
N PRO A 67 -14.62 5.12 -13.63
CA PRO A 67 -14.64 3.67 -13.52
C PRO A 67 -13.89 3.05 -14.69
N LYS A 68 -12.95 2.15 -14.42
CA LYS A 68 -12.21 1.40 -15.44
C LYS A 68 -13.09 0.35 -16.10
N ASP A 69 -13.89 -0.33 -15.30
CA ASP A 69 -14.78 -1.41 -15.68
C ASP A 69 -15.96 -1.52 -14.70
N ASP A 70 -16.80 -2.55 -14.85
CA ASP A 70 -17.96 -2.80 -14.01
C ASP A 70 -17.61 -3.34 -12.60
N GLY A 71 -16.35 -3.71 -12.38
CA GLY A 71 -15.79 -4.06 -11.08
C GLY A 71 -15.26 -2.86 -10.30
N SER A 72 -15.21 -1.67 -10.92
CA SER A 72 -14.69 -0.48 -10.26
C SER A 72 -15.61 0.04 -9.16
N TYR A 73 -15.03 0.40 -8.03
CA TYR A 73 -15.80 0.91 -6.90
C TYR A 73 -15.11 2.02 -6.12
N TYR A 74 -15.94 2.85 -5.51
CA TYR A 74 -15.55 3.90 -4.57
C TYR A 74 -16.14 3.56 -3.21
N TYR A 75 -15.42 3.71 -2.11
CA TYR A 75 -15.89 3.36 -0.77
C TYR A 75 -15.61 4.40 0.30
N GLU A 76 -16.44 4.37 1.33
CA GLU A 76 -16.33 5.07 2.60
C GLU A 76 -16.37 4.02 3.71
N SER A 77 -15.36 3.97 4.56
CA SER A 77 -15.36 3.15 5.77
C SER A 77 -15.41 4.04 7.00
N PHE A 78 -16.02 3.58 8.08
CA PHE A 78 -16.06 4.30 9.34
C PHE A 78 -16.38 3.41 10.54
N GLU A 79 -16.03 3.89 11.73
CA GLU A 79 -16.46 3.31 12.99
C GLU A 79 -17.98 3.13 13.02
N CYS A 80 -18.43 2.03 13.63
CA CYS A 80 -19.82 1.60 13.53
C CYS A 80 -20.82 2.65 14.04
N ILE A 81 -21.76 3.06 13.17
CA ILE A 81 -22.79 4.06 13.45
C ILE A 81 -24.12 3.38 13.79
N GLN A 82 -24.73 3.80 14.89
CA GLN A 82 -26.05 3.33 15.30
C GLN A 82 -27.16 4.25 14.76
N ALA A 83 -27.36 4.28 13.44
CA ALA A 83 -28.04 5.39 12.79
C ALA A 83 -29.51 5.60 13.21
N ILE A 84 -30.30 4.54 13.41
CA ILE A 84 -31.70 4.63 13.86
C ILE A 84 -31.75 5.02 15.34
N THR A 85 -30.87 4.44 16.15
CA THR A 85 -30.71 4.75 17.57
C THR A 85 -30.34 6.23 17.74
N GLU A 86 -29.45 6.76 16.91
CA GLU A 86 -29.02 8.16 16.91
C GLU A 86 -30.03 9.12 16.23
N GLY A 87 -31.11 8.59 15.63
CA GLY A 87 -32.23 9.36 15.11
C GLY A 87 -32.08 9.85 13.66
N TYR A 88 -31.18 9.23 12.89
CA TYR A 88 -31.10 9.43 11.44
C TYR A 88 -32.11 8.53 10.71
N ASN A 89 -32.58 8.95 9.53
CA ASN A 89 -33.56 8.19 8.75
C ASN A 89 -33.26 8.09 7.26
N ALA A 90 -32.20 8.71 6.76
CA ALA A 90 -31.78 8.61 5.37
C ALA A 90 -30.27 8.88 5.21
N ILE A 91 -29.66 8.30 4.19
CA ILE A 91 -28.35 8.69 3.67
C ILE A 91 -28.59 9.63 2.49
N GLU A 92 -27.91 10.77 2.47
CA GLU A 92 -27.96 11.73 1.38
C GLU A 92 -26.56 11.99 0.81
N PHE A 93 -26.45 11.94 -0.50
CA PHE A 93 -25.27 12.37 -1.24
C PHE A 93 -25.63 13.01 -2.58
N THR A 94 -24.73 13.83 -3.11
CA THR A 94 -24.83 14.36 -4.48
C THR A 94 -24.09 13.45 -5.45
N VAL A 95 -24.60 13.33 -6.67
CA VAL A 95 -23.95 12.56 -7.74
C VAL A 95 -24.10 13.26 -9.08
N GLN A 96 -23.09 13.15 -9.94
CA GLN A 96 -23.13 13.51 -11.35
C GLN A 96 -22.48 12.40 -12.17
N GLY A 97 -23.28 11.67 -12.93
CA GLY A 97 -22.81 10.71 -13.92
C GLY A 97 -23.42 11.01 -15.28
N PRO A 98 -23.08 10.24 -16.34
CA PRO A 98 -23.66 10.40 -17.67
C PRO A 98 -25.20 10.35 -17.66
N ALA A 99 -25.84 11.05 -18.61
CA ALA A 99 -27.28 11.00 -18.75
C ALA A 99 -27.76 9.56 -19.04
N GLY A 100 -28.76 9.09 -18.29
CA GLY A 100 -29.25 7.72 -18.31
C GLY A 100 -28.35 6.71 -17.57
N GLY A 101 -27.30 7.16 -16.90
CA GLY A 101 -26.41 6.30 -16.12
C GLY A 101 -27.07 5.70 -14.87
N SER A 102 -26.51 4.60 -14.40
CA SER A 102 -26.82 3.94 -13.12
C SER A 102 -25.58 3.41 -12.40
N PHE A 103 -25.69 3.18 -11.10
CA PHE A 103 -24.68 2.52 -10.24
C PHE A 103 -25.36 1.78 -9.07
N ALA A 104 -24.64 0.85 -8.44
CA ALA A 104 -25.07 0.19 -7.22
C ALA A 104 -24.48 0.91 -5.99
N PHE A 105 -25.30 1.06 -4.97
CA PHE A 105 -24.93 1.62 -3.68
C PHE A 105 -25.04 0.52 -2.62
N GLU A 106 -23.90 0.14 -2.04
CA GLU A 106 -23.77 -0.82 -0.94
C GLU A 106 -23.90 -0.13 0.40
N LEU A 107 -24.61 -0.77 1.32
CA LEU A 107 -24.57 -0.49 2.74
C LEU A 107 -23.94 -1.68 3.47
N GLN A 108 -22.77 -1.46 4.06
CA GLN A 108 -22.08 -2.48 4.85
C GLN A 108 -22.51 -2.37 6.31
N THR A 109 -23.05 -3.45 6.86
CA THR A 109 -23.55 -3.49 8.23
C THR A 109 -23.00 -4.66 9.03
N THR A 110 -22.67 -4.42 10.30
CA THR A 110 -22.34 -5.46 11.27
C THR A 110 -23.53 -5.81 12.15
N ALA A 111 -23.45 -6.94 12.85
CA ALA A 111 -24.50 -7.38 13.77
C ALA A 111 -24.62 -6.47 15.00
N SER A 112 -23.53 -5.84 15.45
CA SER A 112 -23.57 -4.81 16.51
C SER A 112 -22.30 -3.95 16.53
N CYS A 113 -22.43 -2.69 16.96
CA CYS A 113 -21.28 -1.80 17.20
C CYS A 113 -20.50 -2.06 18.50
N SER A 114 -20.82 -3.12 19.26
CA SER A 114 -20.25 -3.38 20.60
C SER A 114 -19.18 -4.46 20.64
N THR A 115 -18.77 -5.00 19.49
CA THR A 115 -17.72 -6.02 19.38
C THR A 115 -16.62 -5.55 18.44
N SER A 116 -15.37 -5.54 18.91
CA SER A 116 -14.16 -5.30 18.11
C SER A 116 -13.88 -6.48 17.18
N GLN A 117 -14.76 -6.70 16.20
CA GLN A 117 -14.51 -7.62 15.10
C GLN A 117 -14.12 -6.81 13.87
N GLU A 118 -12.83 -6.50 13.76
CA GLU A 118 -12.27 -6.05 12.48
C GLU A 118 -12.50 -7.15 11.43
N GLY A 119 -13.20 -6.81 10.33
CA GLY A 119 -13.24 -7.61 9.11
C GLY A 119 -14.48 -8.47 8.82
N SER A 120 -15.59 -8.37 9.58
CA SER A 120 -16.83 -9.12 9.28
C SER A 120 -18.05 -8.20 9.17
N TYR A 121 -18.57 -7.99 7.96
CA TYR A 121 -19.80 -7.22 7.67
C TYR A 121 -20.72 -7.97 6.69
N ASN A 122 -21.99 -7.55 6.65
CA ASN A 122 -22.99 -7.96 5.66
C ASN A 122 -23.26 -6.80 4.69
N SER A 123 -23.42 -7.13 3.41
CA SER A 123 -23.66 -6.17 2.34
C SER A 123 -25.12 -6.16 1.91
N SER A 124 -25.71 -4.97 1.87
CA SER A 124 -27.05 -4.72 1.33
C SER A 124 -26.95 -3.72 0.18
N TRP A 125 -27.82 -3.79 -0.83
CA TRP A 125 -27.66 -3.01 -2.07
C TRP A 125 -28.92 -2.24 -2.49
N ASN A 126 -28.72 -1.03 -3.03
CA ASN A 126 -29.71 -0.29 -3.81
C ASN A 126 -29.14 0.13 -5.16
N ILE A 127 -29.97 0.13 -6.20
CA ILE A 127 -29.54 0.58 -7.54
C ILE A 127 -30.11 1.97 -7.81
N VAL A 128 -29.24 2.93 -8.07
CA VAL A 128 -29.62 4.28 -8.50
C VAL A 128 -29.57 4.31 -10.02
N THR A 129 -30.69 4.65 -10.67
CA THR A 129 -30.81 4.66 -12.14
C THR A 129 -31.29 6.02 -12.67
N ASP A 130 -31.29 6.17 -13.99
CA ASP A 130 -31.87 7.31 -14.71
C ASP A 130 -31.23 8.67 -14.33
N LEU A 131 -29.90 8.72 -14.17
CA LEU A 131 -29.19 9.98 -13.88
C LEU A 131 -29.43 11.03 -14.97
N THR A 132 -29.55 12.30 -14.58
CA THR A 132 -29.90 13.38 -15.51
C THR A 132 -28.74 13.88 -16.37
N GLY A 133 -27.50 13.48 -16.08
CA GLY A 133 -26.29 14.06 -16.69
C GLY A 133 -25.79 15.33 -15.99
N GLN A 134 -26.58 15.88 -15.06
CA GLN A 134 -26.23 17.04 -14.23
C GLN A 134 -26.08 16.59 -12.77
N ARG A 135 -25.39 17.39 -11.95
CA ARG A 135 -25.25 17.12 -10.51
C ARG A 135 -26.62 17.18 -9.83
N GLN A 136 -26.98 16.12 -9.12
CA GLN A 136 -28.28 15.96 -8.44
C GLN A 136 -28.10 15.29 -7.07
N THR A 137 -29.05 15.55 -6.16
CA THR A 137 -29.07 14.93 -4.83
C THR A 137 -29.83 13.61 -4.86
N VAL A 138 -29.24 12.58 -4.26
CA VAL A 138 -29.85 11.27 -4.02
C VAL A 138 -30.05 11.12 -2.51
N THR A 139 -31.28 10.83 -2.10
CA THR A 139 -31.64 10.57 -0.70
C THR A 139 -32.18 9.14 -0.62
N LEU A 140 -31.47 8.26 0.08
CA LEU A 140 -31.84 6.88 0.30
C LEU A 140 -32.41 6.72 1.72
N PRO A 141 -33.71 6.47 1.89
CA PRO A 141 -34.29 6.21 3.20
C PRO A 141 -33.64 4.98 3.86
N LEU A 142 -33.44 5.03 5.18
CA LEU A 142 -33.06 3.88 6.02
C LEU A 142 -34.28 2.99 6.31
N GLU A 143 -35.11 2.79 5.30
CA GLU A 143 -36.28 1.92 5.29
C GLU A 143 -36.55 1.44 3.86
N GLY A 144 -37.18 0.28 3.71
CA GLY A 144 -37.61 -0.21 2.40
C GLY A 144 -36.55 -0.95 1.56
N TRP A 145 -35.36 -1.21 2.11
CA TRP A 145 -34.36 -2.12 1.53
C TRP A 145 -34.87 -3.57 1.59
N GLU A 146 -34.63 -4.35 0.52
CA GLU A 146 -35.24 -5.67 0.33
C GLU A 146 -34.88 -6.68 1.44
N ASP A 147 -33.64 -6.61 1.92
CA ASP A 147 -33.05 -7.48 2.93
C ASP A 147 -33.08 -6.90 4.35
N SER A 148 -33.59 -5.67 4.52
CA SER A 148 -33.74 -4.99 5.81
C SER A 148 -32.45 -4.99 6.66
N PRO A 149 -31.39 -4.29 6.21
CA PRO A 149 -30.09 -4.24 6.87
C PRO A 149 -30.18 -3.73 8.32
N ASN A 150 -29.16 -4.08 9.11
CA ASN A 150 -29.02 -3.52 10.45
C ASN A 150 -28.55 -2.07 10.38
N TYR A 151 -29.48 -1.13 10.31
CA TYR A 151 -29.18 0.31 10.26
C TYR A 151 -28.53 0.84 11.56
N ASP A 152 -28.53 0.08 12.65
CA ASP A 152 -27.78 0.39 13.88
C ASP A 152 -26.41 -0.31 13.93
N GLY A 153 -25.88 -0.67 12.77
CA GLY A 153 -24.60 -1.33 12.62
C GLY A 153 -23.84 -0.90 11.38
N ILE A 154 -24.02 0.33 10.88
CA ILE A 154 -23.45 0.76 9.61
C ILE A 154 -21.95 1.03 9.78
N VAL A 155 -21.12 0.41 8.94
CA VAL A 155 -19.64 0.51 9.01
C VAL A 155 -19.00 0.97 7.70
N GLY A 156 -19.77 1.03 6.62
CA GLY A 156 -19.25 1.51 5.35
C GLY A 156 -20.30 1.64 4.27
N LEU A 157 -19.96 2.41 3.25
CA LEU A 157 -20.76 2.70 2.07
C LEU A 157 -19.91 2.46 0.82
N VAL A 158 -20.48 1.85 -0.23
CA VAL A 158 -19.74 1.59 -1.48
C VAL A 158 -20.58 1.99 -2.69
N TRP A 159 -19.97 2.65 -3.66
CA TRP A 159 -20.55 2.96 -4.96
C TRP A 159 -19.82 2.12 -6.00
N SER A 160 -20.53 1.25 -6.70
CA SER A 160 -19.93 0.28 -7.62
C SER A 160 -20.83 0.02 -8.83
N THR A 161 -20.40 -0.87 -9.72
CA THR A 161 -21.14 -1.32 -10.91
C THR A 161 -21.66 -0.15 -11.76
N PHE A 162 -20.78 0.81 -12.05
CA PHE A 162 -21.12 1.98 -12.86
C PHE A 162 -21.47 1.55 -14.28
N SER A 163 -22.67 1.90 -14.74
CA SER A 163 -23.21 1.47 -16.05
C SER A 163 -22.41 1.92 -17.27
N GLN A 164 -21.51 2.90 -17.10
CA GLN A 164 -20.68 3.47 -18.15
C GLN A 164 -19.29 3.73 -17.57
N THR A 165 -18.27 3.21 -18.25
CA THR A 165 -16.85 3.27 -17.88
C THR A 165 -16.12 4.26 -18.81
N ASP A 166 -14.89 4.65 -18.46
CA ASP A 166 -14.10 5.64 -19.23
C ASP A 166 -14.76 7.03 -19.37
N VAL A 167 -15.76 7.32 -18.55
CA VAL A 167 -16.45 8.62 -18.45
C VAL A 167 -16.43 9.10 -17.01
N VAL A 168 -16.45 10.43 -16.81
CA VAL A 168 -16.38 11.01 -15.47
C VAL A 168 -17.70 10.85 -14.72
N TRP A 169 -17.59 10.31 -13.52
CA TRP A 169 -18.59 10.29 -12.46
C TRP A 169 -18.11 11.21 -11.32
N SER A 170 -19.06 11.70 -10.53
CA SER A 170 -18.82 12.59 -9.40
C SER A 170 -19.73 12.16 -8.27
N VAL A 171 -19.21 11.94 -7.07
CA VAL A 171 -19.97 11.76 -5.83
C VAL A 171 -19.57 12.87 -4.87
N GLY A 172 -20.51 13.50 -4.18
CA GLY A 172 -20.20 14.60 -3.29
C GLY A 172 -21.08 14.66 -2.05
N ASN A 173 -20.58 15.29 -0.98
CA ASN A 173 -21.19 15.42 0.34
C ASN A 173 -22.04 14.22 0.78
N VAL A 174 -21.43 13.25 1.45
CA VAL A 174 -22.11 12.07 2.00
C VAL A 174 -22.53 12.36 3.43
N THR A 175 -23.84 12.24 3.73
CA THR A 175 -24.39 12.59 5.05
C THR A 175 -25.51 11.67 5.51
N LEU A 176 -25.65 11.50 6.83
CA LEU A 176 -26.86 10.93 7.43
C LEU A 176 -27.80 12.06 7.87
N LEU A 177 -29.06 11.99 7.44
CA LEU A 177 -30.08 13.01 7.70
C LEU A 177 -30.91 12.68 8.93
N CYS A 178 -31.19 13.69 9.75
CA CYS A 178 -32.09 13.56 10.88
C CYS A 178 -33.53 13.30 10.44
N GLY A 179 -34.22 12.40 11.13
CA GLY A 179 -35.66 12.22 10.96
C GLY A 179 -36.46 13.37 11.58
N GLY A 180 -36.82 14.40 10.81
CA GLY A 180 -37.73 15.47 11.25
C GLY A 180 -38.28 16.34 10.10
N GLY A 181 -39.60 16.31 9.89
CA GLY A 181 -40.26 16.78 8.67
C GLY A 181 -40.41 18.30 8.47
N GLY A 182 -40.49 18.72 7.18
CA GLY A 182 -41.07 19.99 6.77
C GLY A 182 -40.46 20.70 5.53
N SER A 183 -41.04 20.43 4.34
CA SER A 183 -41.31 21.32 3.18
C SER A 183 -40.23 22.15 2.45
N GLY A 184 -40.10 21.88 1.13
CA GLY A 184 -39.67 22.80 0.04
C GLY A 184 -38.29 22.45 -0.55
N GLU A 185 -38.06 22.21 -1.84
CA GLU A 185 -38.79 22.48 -3.08
C GLU A 185 -38.34 21.47 -4.16
N SER A 186 -39.29 20.88 -4.88
CA SER A 186 -39.04 19.87 -5.92
C SER A 186 -38.70 20.54 -7.24
N THR A 187 -37.69 20.03 -7.96
CA THR A 187 -37.71 20.04 -9.43
C THR A 187 -37.24 18.69 -9.99
N ALA A 188 -38.20 17.82 -10.32
CA ALA A 188 -38.04 16.73 -11.29
C ALA A 188 -38.46 17.24 -12.68
N PRO A 189 -37.95 16.65 -13.78
CA PRO A 189 -38.62 15.48 -14.39
C PRO A 189 -37.62 14.47 -15.02
N GLY A 190 -37.92 13.18 -15.21
CA GLY A 190 -39.13 12.41 -14.98
C GLY A 190 -38.99 10.93 -15.39
N SER A 191 -39.78 10.10 -14.68
CA SER A 191 -40.35 8.78 -15.00
C SER A 191 -39.52 7.65 -15.62
N SER A 192 -39.45 6.55 -14.88
CA SER A 192 -39.61 5.20 -15.41
C SER A 192 -40.59 4.39 -14.54
N LYS A 193 -41.39 3.57 -15.20
CA LYS A 193 -42.72 3.10 -14.75
C LYS A 193 -42.62 1.80 -13.96
N HIS A 194 -43.15 1.77 -12.74
CA HIS A 194 -43.47 0.50 -12.07
C HIS A 194 -44.67 -0.19 -12.71
N ARG A 195 -44.47 -1.41 -13.20
CA ARG A 195 -45.56 -2.35 -13.53
C ARG A 195 -45.64 -3.42 -12.45
N ARG A 196 -46.66 -3.26 -11.59
CA ARG A 196 -47.05 -4.18 -10.51
C ARG A 196 -47.68 -5.45 -11.09
N LEU A 197 -47.35 -6.61 -10.52
CA LEU A 197 -48.21 -7.80 -10.58
C LEU A 197 -48.48 -8.30 -9.17
N VAL A 198 -49.79 -8.34 -8.89
CA VAL A 198 -50.48 -8.60 -7.63
C VAL A 198 -50.66 -10.09 -7.42
N ARG A 199 -50.56 -10.55 -6.17
CA ARG A 199 -51.45 -11.53 -5.49
C ARG A 199 -50.81 -11.89 -4.14
N GLY A 200 -51.47 -11.85 -2.99
CA GLY A 200 -52.85 -11.55 -2.70
C GLY A 200 -53.22 -12.10 -1.32
N GLY A 201 -53.88 -11.27 -0.52
CA GLY A 201 -54.78 -11.69 0.56
C GLY A 201 -54.12 -12.27 1.82
N ASN A 202 -54.68 -12.14 3.01
CA ASN A 202 -56.00 -11.64 3.38
C ASN A 202 -55.96 -11.45 4.90
N PHE A 203 -56.63 -10.39 5.38
CA PHE A 203 -57.56 -10.38 6.53
C PHE A 203 -57.01 -10.87 7.88
N ASN A 204 -57.20 -10.20 9.01
CA ASN A 204 -58.33 -9.44 9.55
C ASN A 204 -57.72 -8.79 10.80
N GLY A 205 -58.03 -7.57 11.20
CA GLY A 205 -59.34 -6.95 11.35
C GLY A 205 -59.18 -6.00 12.54
N ARG A 206 -59.61 -4.74 12.37
CA ARG A 206 -60.74 -4.15 13.11
C ARG A 206 -60.53 -4.04 14.63
N ALA A 207 -60.77 -2.92 15.29
CA ALA A 207 -61.44 -1.67 14.93
C ALA A 207 -61.25 -0.70 16.13
N ASN A 208 -61.13 0.59 15.85
CA ASN A 208 -62.10 1.65 16.21
C ASN A 208 -61.73 2.42 17.50
N GLU A 209 -61.40 3.70 17.36
CA GLU A 209 -62.26 4.88 17.63
C GLU A 209 -62.14 5.32 19.10
N ALA A 210 -62.05 6.59 19.49
CA ALA A 210 -62.05 7.86 18.78
C ALA A 210 -61.61 9.00 19.74
N ARG A 211 -61.21 10.12 19.12
CA ARG A 211 -61.43 11.53 19.51
C ARG A 211 -60.67 12.19 20.70
N ALA A 212 -59.82 13.13 20.29
CA ALA A 212 -59.91 14.59 20.52
C ALA A 212 -58.96 15.26 21.55
N ALA A 213 -58.11 16.13 20.97
CA ALA A 213 -57.68 17.47 21.41
C ALA A 213 -56.66 17.66 22.56
N ALA A 214 -55.37 17.83 22.17
CA ALA A 214 -54.42 18.94 22.42
C ALA A 214 -54.15 19.50 23.86
N PRO A 215 -53.04 20.24 24.08
CA PRO A 215 -51.60 19.89 24.04
C PRO A 215 -50.91 20.36 25.36
N PRO A 216 -49.62 20.72 25.36
CA PRO A 216 -48.39 19.92 25.30
C PRO A 216 -47.93 19.51 26.73
N THR A 217 -46.98 18.62 26.99
CA THR A 217 -45.54 18.92 27.07
C THR A 217 -44.78 17.64 27.48
N ARG A 218 -43.54 17.53 26.96
CA ARG A 218 -42.41 16.63 27.29
C ARG A 218 -42.32 16.32 28.80
N THR A 219 -41.90 15.16 29.30
CA THR A 219 -41.04 14.06 28.83
C THR A 219 -41.23 12.92 29.85
N SER A 220 -41.18 11.65 29.43
CA SER A 220 -41.08 10.52 30.39
C SER A 220 -39.81 9.73 30.15
N SER A 221 -39.13 9.42 31.25
CA SER A 221 -38.15 8.35 31.39
C SER A 221 -38.81 6.98 31.22
N LEU A 222 -38.07 6.08 30.55
CA LEU A 222 -38.24 4.62 30.55
C LEU A 222 -38.15 4.07 31.99
N PRO A 223 -38.63 2.83 32.27
CA PRO A 223 -37.64 1.75 32.30
C PRO A 223 -38.13 0.30 31.97
N THR A 224 -37.14 -0.49 31.51
CA THR A 224 -36.84 -1.91 31.83
C THR A 224 -37.78 -3.04 31.36
N THR A 225 -37.23 -4.04 30.65
CA THR A 225 -36.56 -5.22 31.27
C THR A 225 -35.98 -6.20 30.23
N SER A 226 -34.87 -6.81 30.67
CA SER A 226 -33.99 -7.88 30.16
C SER A 226 -34.60 -9.09 29.42
N ARG A 227 -33.82 -9.70 28.49
CA ARG A 227 -33.35 -11.10 28.61
C ARG A 227 -32.35 -11.59 27.52
N ALA A 228 -31.31 -12.25 28.03
CA ALA A 228 -30.60 -13.48 27.61
C ALA A 228 -29.96 -13.65 26.21
N THR A 229 -28.67 -13.96 26.30
CA THR A 229 -27.70 -14.49 25.34
C THR A 229 -28.10 -15.84 24.72
N THR A 230 -27.96 -15.97 23.39
CA THR A 230 -27.77 -17.24 22.68
C THR A 230 -26.74 -17.04 21.56
N LEU A 231 -25.72 -17.90 21.54
CA LEU A 231 -24.68 -18.00 20.49
C LEU A 231 -25.27 -18.17 19.08
N PRO A 232 -24.52 -17.80 18.02
CA PRO A 232 -25.05 -17.59 16.67
C PRO A 232 -25.39 -18.91 15.95
N PRO A 233 -26.34 -18.90 15.00
CA PRO A 233 -26.59 -20.04 14.14
C PRO A 233 -25.61 -20.03 12.94
N THR A 234 -25.07 -21.22 12.70
CA THR A 234 -24.34 -21.70 11.54
C THR A 234 -24.99 -21.30 10.20
N VAL A 235 -24.15 -20.93 9.24
CA VAL A 235 -24.53 -20.65 7.83
C VAL A 235 -25.28 -21.85 7.25
N THR A 236 -26.51 -21.63 6.80
CA THR A 236 -27.25 -22.59 5.97
C THR A 236 -27.58 -21.92 4.64
N SER A 237 -27.00 -22.44 3.57
CA SER A 237 -27.26 -22.01 2.19
C SER A 237 -28.66 -22.44 1.72
N LYS A 238 -29.27 -21.61 0.87
CA LYS A 238 -30.54 -21.93 0.20
C LYS A 238 -30.28 -23.08 -0.81
N PRO A 239 -31.12 -24.12 -0.89
CA PRO A 239 -30.89 -25.25 -1.79
C PRO A 239 -31.27 -24.89 -3.24
N GLY A 240 -30.37 -25.11 -4.21
CA GLY A 240 -30.80 -25.18 -5.61
C GLY A 240 -29.73 -25.09 -6.71
N THR A 241 -28.70 -24.25 -6.59
CA THR A 241 -27.66 -24.11 -7.63
C THR A 241 -26.31 -23.86 -6.99
N CYS A 242 -25.52 -24.92 -6.89
CA CYS A 242 -24.13 -24.80 -6.47
C CYS A 242 -23.29 -24.40 -7.71
N SER A 243 -22.32 -23.51 -7.51
CA SER A 243 -21.39 -23.01 -8.53
C SER A 243 -19.96 -23.32 -8.09
N ASN A 244 -19.00 -23.31 -9.00
CA ASN A 244 -17.61 -23.49 -8.60
C ASN A 244 -17.17 -22.36 -7.66
N LEU A 245 -16.40 -22.71 -6.64
CA LEU A 245 -15.81 -21.74 -5.71
C LEU A 245 -14.36 -21.51 -6.10
N LEU A 246 -14.06 -20.30 -6.54
CA LEU A 246 -12.73 -19.91 -7.00
C LEU A 246 -11.74 -19.99 -5.84
N ILE A 247 -10.63 -20.67 -6.09
CA ILE A 247 -9.47 -20.73 -5.20
C ILE A 247 -8.47 -19.68 -5.66
N ASP A 248 -8.04 -19.72 -6.92
CA ASP A 248 -7.12 -18.75 -7.50
C ASP A 248 -7.37 -18.57 -8.99
N ASP A 249 -7.49 -17.34 -9.46
CA ASP A 249 -7.64 -16.93 -10.87
C ASP A 249 -6.36 -16.33 -11.47
N TRP A 250 -5.27 -16.24 -10.71
CA TRP A 250 -3.98 -15.71 -11.16
C TRP A 250 -4.11 -14.34 -11.84
N GLU A 251 -4.95 -13.47 -11.27
CA GLU A 251 -5.33 -12.19 -11.85
C GLU A 251 -4.14 -11.25 -12.11
N SER A 252 -3.17 -11.25 -11.19
CA SER A 252 -2.02 -10.37 -11.28
C SER A 252 -0.78 -10.97 -10.62
N GLN A 253 0.38 -10.72 -11.24
CA GLN A 253 1.68 -11.05 -10.69
C GLN A 253 1.89 -10.42 -9.29
N SER A 254 1.38 -9.22 -9.04
CA SER A 254 1.52 -8.56 -7.73
C SER A 254 0.71 -9.25 -6.64
N ARG A 255 -0.49 -9.73 -6.96
CA ARG A 255 -1.34 -10.45 -6.01
C ARG A 255 -0.66 -11.72 -5.49
N LEU A 256 0.00 -12.47 -6.38
CA LEU A 256 0.70 -13.70 -6.01
C LEU A 256 2.10 -13.47 -5.39
N THR A 257 2.93 -12.60 -5.96
CA THR A 257 4.36 -12.50 -5.56
C THR A 257 4.72 -11.31 -4.66
N PHE A 258 3.77 -10.41 -4.39
CA PHE A 258 3.97 -9.27 -3.50
C PHE A 258 2.97 -9.27 -2.33
N LEU A 259 1.69 -9.58 -2.59
CA LEU A 259 0.66 -9.61 -1.57
C LEU A 259 0.42 -11.01 -0.97
N GLY A 260 0.73 -12.06 -1.74
CA GLY A 260 0.79 -13.44 -1.26
C GLY A 260 -0.56 -14.10 -0.97
N TYR A 261 -1.67 -13.65 -1.57
CA TYR A 261 -3.01 -14.20 -1.33
C TYR A 261 -3.75 -14.62 -2.62
N ASN A 262 -4.69 -15.55 -2.49
CA ASN A 262 -5.55 -16.07 -3.57
C ASN A 262 -6.93 -15.41 -3.61
N ALA A 263 -7.81 -15.87 -4.49
CA ALA A 263 -9.16 -15.30 -4.63
C ALA A 263 -10.05 -15.50 -3.38
N MET A 264 -9.62 -16.32 -2.43
CA MET A 264 -10.26 -16.51 -1.11
C MET A 264 -9.64 -15.61 -0.02
N LEU A 265 -8.73 -14.71 -0.38
CA LEU A 265 -7.92 -13.88 0.52
C LEU A 265 -7.07 -14.72 1.50
N GLN A 266 -6.71 -15.92 1.09
CA GLN A 266 -5.88 -16.85 1.86
C GLN A 266 -4.51 -16.99 1.21
N THR A 267 -3.48 -17.31 2.00
CA THR A 267 -2.10 -17.31 1.51
C THR A 267 -1.89 -18.28 0.35
N SER A 268 -1.22 -17.84 -0.71
CA SER A 268 -0.74 -18.70 -1.80
C SER A 268 0.66 -18.28 -2.21
N SER A 269 1.60 -19.22 -2.19
CA SER A 269 3.03 -18.92 -2.37
C SER A 269 3.84 -20.20 -2.62
N ASP A 270 5.11 -20.00 -2.92
CA ASP A 270 6.22 -20.91 -2.65
C ASP A 270 7.05 -20.39 -1.45
N ASP A 271 8.01 -21.16 -0.97
CA ASP A 271 9.01 -20.76 0.04
C ASP A 271 10.34 -20.33 -0.58
N ALA A 272 10.29 -19.76 -1.79
CA ALA A 272 11.45 -19.45 -2.63
C ALA A 272 12.20 -20.69 -3.17
N THR A 273 11.62 -21.89 -3.05
CA THR A 273 12.13 -23.09 -3.71
C THR A 273 11.82 -23.12 -5.20
N MET A 274 10.95 -22.25 -5.71
CA MET A 274 10.74 -22.08 -7.15
C MET A 274 11.80 -21.16 -7.76
N SER A 275 12.45 -21.61 -8.85
CA SER A 275 13.41 -20.78 -9.60
C SER A 275 12.72 -19.60 -10.30
N SER A 276 11.43 -19.76 -10.63
CA SER A 276 10.56 -18.65 -11.07
C SER A 276 9.08 -18.98 -10.89
N VAL A 277 8.30 -17.95 -10.52
CA VAL A 277 6.83 -17.95 -10.45
C VAL A 277 6.31 -16.76 -11.28
N VAL A 278 5.70 -17.02 -12.44
CA VAL A 278 5.31 -15.98 -13.40
C VAL A 278 3.83 -16.03 -13.72
N VAL A 279 3.11 -14.94 -13.51
CA VAL A 279 1.69 -14.77 -13.81
C VAL A 279 1.51 -14.00 -15.13
N SER A 280 0.78 -14.59 -16.07
CA SER A 280 0.38 -13.97 -17.34
C SER A 280 -0.94 -14.55 -17.81
N ASP A 281 -1.85 -13.72 -18.31
CA ASP A 281 -3.12 -14.16 -18.91
C ASP A 281 -3.92 -15.11 -18.00
N ASN A 282 -4.01 -14.79 -16.70
CA ASN A 282 -4.66 -15.63 -15.69
C ASN A 282 -4.09 -17.06 -15.63
N ARG A 283 -2.80 -17.21 -15.87
CA ARG A 283 -2.03 -18.44 -15.68
C ARG A 283 -0.80 -18.16 -14.84
N VAL A 284 -0.43 -19.10 -13.98
CA VAL A 284 0.86 -19.08 -13.27
C VAL A 284 1.78 -20.17 -13.81
N MET A 285 2.99 -19.79 -14.24
CA MET A 285 4.08 -20.70 -14.59
C MET A 285 5.00 -20.90 -13.39
N LEU A 286 5.07 -22.13 -12.91
CA LEU A 286 5.93 -22.58 -11.83
C LEU A 286 7.13 -23.33 -12.41
N THR A 287 8.34 -22.86 -12.12
CA THR A 287 9.58 -23.52 -12.53
C THR A 287 10.35 -23.95 -11.29
N PRO A 288 10.39 -25.25 -10.95
CA PRO A 288 11.08 -25.73 -9.75
C PRO A 288 12.60 -25.53 -9.87
N VAL A 289 13.29 -25.35 -8.74
CA VAL A 289 14.76 -25.46 -8.68
C VAL A 289 15.17 -26.94 -8.75
N ASP A 290 14.46 -27.79 -8.01
CA ASP A 290 14.72 -29.22 -7.81
C ASP A 290 13.44 -29.97 -7.37
N ASP A 291 13.57 -31.23 -6.96
CA ASP A 291 12.45 -32.07 -6.52
C ASP A 291 11.89 -31.72 -5.13
N ASP A 292 12.59 -30.90 -4.35
CA ASP A 292 12.10 -30.35 -3.06
C ASP A 292 11.24 -29.09 -3.26
N SER A 293 11.17 -28.56 -4.49
CA SER A 293 10.41 -27.35 -4.79
C SER A 293 8.91 -27.54 -4.66
N TYR A 294 8.21 -26.56 -4.07
CA TYR A 294 6.75 -26.65 -3.87
C TYR A 294 5.99 -25.34 -4.10
N PHE A 295 4.67 -25.47 -4.21
CA PHE A 295 3.73 -24.36 -4.27
C PHE A 295 2.43 -24.73 -3.55
N TYR A 296 1.81 -23.79 -2.85
CA TYR A 296 0.59 -24.04 -2.09
C TYR A 296 -0.45 -22.93 -2.21
N SER A 297 -1.70 -23.27 -1.87
CA SER A 297 -2.83 -22.34 -1.80
C SER A 297 -3.76 -22.69 -0.63
N GLN A 298 -3.98 -21.76 0.29
CA GLN A 298 -4.76 -21.96 1.52
C GLN A 298 -6.25 -21.64 1.34
N PHE A 299 -7.09 -22.16 2.23
CA PHE A 299 -8.56 -22.02 2.23
C PHE A 299 -9.14 -21.53 3.57
N GLY A 300 -8.34 -21.39 4.63
CA GLY A 300 -8.81 -20.83 5.91
C GLY A 300 -9.71 -21.74 6.77
N CYS A 301 -9.65 -23.07 6.59
CA CYS A 301 -10.53 -24.08 7.23
C CYS A 301 -11.96 -24.10 6.67
N LEU A 302 -12.08 -24.58 5.43
CA LEU A 302 -13.30 -24.58 4.64
C LEU A 302 -14.10 -25.88 4.77
N ASP A 303 -15.42 -25.76 5.01
CA ASP A 303 -16.36 -26.87 4.89
C ASP A 303 -16.86 -27.00 3.44
N THR A 304 -16.46 -28.09 2.78
CA THR A 304 -16.86 -28.39 1.40
C THR A 304 -17.86 -29.54 1.32
N LYS A 305 -18.27 -30.10 2.46
CA LYS A 305 -19.06 -31.34 2.54
C LYS A 305 -20.44 -31.17 1.92
N GLY A 306 -20.74 -32.02 0.94
CA GLY A 306 -22.05 -32.05 0.28
C GLY A 306 -22.27 -30.95 -0.76
N GLN A 307 -21.28 -30.08 -1.00
CA GLN A 307 -21.36 -28.99 -1.98
C GLN A 307 -20.35 -29.17 -3.13
N TYR A 308 -19.09 -29.48 -2.81
CA TYR A 308 -18.02 -29.60 -3.80
C TYR A 308 -17.47 -31.02 -3.87
N GLY A 309 -17.23 -31.51 -5.08
CA GLY A 309 -16.74 -32.88 -5.31
C GLY A 309 -15.22 -33.00 -5.31
N GLY A 310 -14.51 -31.89 -5.45
CA GLY A 310 -13.06 -31.83 -5.58
C GLY A 310 -12.58 -30.48 -6.13
N ILE A 311 -11.34 -30.45 -6.60
CA ILE A 311 -10.71 -29.25 -7.19
C ILE A 311 -10.41 -29.50 -8.67
N SER A 312 -10.59 -28.49 -9.51
CA SER A 312 -10.30 -28.50 -10.95
C SER A 312 -9.55 -27.24 -11.39
N PHE A 313 -8.64 -27.39 -12.35
CA PHE A 313 -7.91 -26.30 -12.99
C PHE A 313 -7.28 -26.75 -14.33
N PRO A 314 -7.12 -25.83 -15.29
CA PRO A 314 -6.31 -26.07 -16.48
C PRO A 314 -4.83 -26.26 -16.12
N ILE A 315 -4.17 -27.22 -16.76
CA ILE A 315 -2.73 -27.46 -16.59
C ILE A 315 -2.09 -27.64 -17.96
N ARG A 316 -0.95 -26.98 -18.18
CA ARG A 316 -0.04 -27.22 -19.31
C ARG A 316 1.34 -27.60 -18.79
N ALA A 317 1.80 -28.79 -19.14
CA ALA A 317 3.13 -29.30 -18.79
C ALA A 317 3.72 -30.12 -19.93
N ALA A 318 5.05 -30.23 -19.97
CA ALA A 318 5.75 -31.01 -20.99
C ALA A 318 5.39 -32.52 -20.91
N LYS A 319 5.61 -33.23 -22.02
CA LYS A 319 5.32 -34.67 -22.05
C LYS A 319 6.17 -35.42 -21.03
N GLY A 320 5.52 -36.17 -20.15
CA GLY A 320 6.18 -36.96 -19.11
C GLY A 320 6.45 -36.20 -17.81
N THR A 321 6.04 -34.93 -17.68
CA THR A 321 6.09 -34.22 -16.39
C THR A 321 5.27 -34.95 -15.33
N SER A 322 5.74 -34.98 -14.09
CA SER A 322 5.00 -35.47 -12.92
C SER A 322 5.19 -34.53 -11.74
N PHE A 323 4.20 -34.50 -10.85
CA PHE A 323 4.27 -33.86 -9.53
C PHE A 323 3.30 -34.57 -8.57
N SER A 324 3.32 -34.18 -7.29
CA SER A 324 2.41 -34.65 -6.25
C SER A 324 1.40 -33.56 -5.87
N VAL A 325 0.21 -33.99 -5.43
CA VAL A 325 -0.87 -33.15 -4.92
C VAL A 325 -1.18 -33.60 -3.51
N THR A 326 -1.08 -32.69 -2.56
CA THR A 326 -1.40 -32.89 -1.15
C THR A 326 -2.60 -32.06 -0.77
N VAL A 327 -3.60 -32.69 -0.15
CA VAL A 327 -4.75 -31.99 0.45
C VAL A 327 -4.59 -32.04 1.97
N THR A 328 -4.66 -30.88 2.61
CA THR A 328 -4.56 -30.78 4.07
C THR A 328 -5.90 -30.43 4.71
N TYR A 329 -6.11 -30.93 5.93
CA TYR A 329 -7.32 -30.66 6.71
C TYR A 329 -7.03 -30.62 8.21
N ALA A 330 -7.74 -29.76 8.93
CA ALA A 330 -7.55 -29.59 10.37
C ALA A 330 -8.35 -30.65 11.17
N THR A 331 -7.79 -31.11 12.29
CA THR A 331 -8.60 -31.86 13.27
C THR A 331 -9.60 -30.93 13.98
N THR A 332 -9.13 -29.73 14.30
CA THR A 332 -9.91 -28.60 14.83
C THR A 332 -9.41 -27.32 14.17
N CYS A 333 -10.29 -26.51 13.58
CA CYS A 333 -9.90 -25.24 12.98
C CYS A 333 -9.20 -24.34 14.01
N GLY A 334 -8.13 -23.64 13.60
CA GLY A 334 -7.35 -22.75 14.47
C GLY A 334 -6.36 -23.44 15.42
N SER A 335 -6.21 -24.77 15.35
CA SER A 335 -5.29 -25.51 16.24
C SER A 335 -3.84 -25.62 15.75
N GLY A 336 -3.55 -25.18 14.51
CA GLY A 336 -2.22 -25.25 13.89
C GLY A 336 -1.71 -26.67 13.63
N ARG A 337 -2.57 -27.70 13.70
CA ARG A 337 -2.20 -29.11 13.48
C ARG A 337 -3.05 -29.72 12.38
N ASP A 338 -2.49 -29.70 11.18
CA ASP A 338 -3.12 -30.23 9.97
C ASP A 338 -2.70 -31.67 9.72
N LYS A 339 -3.61 -32.43 9.11
CA LYS A 339 -3.36 -33.75 8.55
C LYS A 339 -3.31 -33.62 7.04
N GLU A 340 -2.51 -34.46 6.41
CA GLU A 340 -2.27 -34.42 4.98
C GLU A 340 -2.50 -35.78 4.33
N VAL A 341 -2.96 -35.78 3.09
CA VAL A 341 -3.01 -36.95 2.23
C VAL A 341 -2.48 -36.55 0.86
N THR A 342 -1.49 -37.29 0.36
CA THR A 342 -0.78 -36.99 -0.88
C THR A 342 -1.06 -38.05 -1.95
N LEU A 343 -1.29 -37.61 -3.17
CA LEU A 343 -1.37 -38.45 -4.36
C LEU A 343 -0.48 -37.89 -5.46
N THR A 344 0.22 -38.77 -6.17
CA THR A 344 0.96 -38.39 -7.38
C THR A 344 0.02 -38.18 -8.56
N THR A 345 0.42 -37.34 -9.51
CA THR A 345 -0.21 -37.22 -10.83
C THR A 345 -0.48 -38.57 -11.50
N SER A 346 0.40 -39.58 -11.31
CA SER A 346 0.18 -40.94 -11.80
C SER A 346 -0.97 -41.67 -11.08
N GLN A 347 -1.09 -41.54 -9.76
CA GLN A 347 -2.21 -42.09 -8.99
C GLN A 347 -3.54 -41.39 -9.34
N LEU A 348 -3.48 -40.10 -9.69
CA LEU A 348 -4.61 -39.34 -10.24
C LEU A 348 -4.89 -39.64 -11.72
N LYS A 349 -4.07 -40.49 -12.36
CA LYS A 349 -4.14 -40.87 -13.79
C LYS A 349 -3.99 -39.70 -14.75
N TRP A 350 -3.26 -38.66 -14.36
CA TRP A 350 -2.94 -37.51 -15.20
C TRP A 350 -1.76 -37.84 -16.12
N THR A 351 -1.88 -37.43 -17.39
CA THR A 351 -0.79 -37.51 -18.37
C THR A 351 -0.72 -36.18 -19.11
N PHE A 352 0.49 -35.71 -19.38
CA PHE A 352 0.74 -34.44 -20.05
C PHE A 352 1.42 -34.66 -21.40
N ASP A 353 1.15 -33.77 -22.35
CA ASP A 353 1.66 -33.84 -23.73
C ASP A 353 2.14 -32.48 -24.27
N GLY A 354 2.24 -31.45 -23.42
CA GLY A 354 2.59 -30.09 -23.79
C GLY A 354 1.40 -29.17 -24.08
N THR A 355 0.17 -29.70 -24.14
CA THR A 355 -1.04 -28.89 -24.36
C THR A 355 -1.78 -28.61 -23.05
N GLU A 356 -2.47 -27.47 -22.99
CA GLU A 356 -3.31 -27.13 -21.84
C GLU A 356 -4.60 -27.94 -21.86
N LYS A 357 -4.94 -28.59 -20.74
CA LYS A 357 -6.19 -29.35 -20.57
C LYS A 357 -6.74 -29.13 -19.17
N LEU A 358 -8.04 -29.31 -18.99
CA LEU A 358 -8.65 -29.34 -17.67
C LEU A 358 -8.26 -30.62 -16.93
N TYR A 359 -7.66 -30.47 -15.75
CA TYR A 359 -7.42 -31.55 -14.80
C TYR A 359 -8.24 -31.32 -13.54
N SER A 360 -8.49 -32.41 -12.83
CA SER A 360 -9.26 -32.37 -11.59
C SER A 360 -8.96 -33.57 -10.72
N PHE A 361 -9.11 -33.41 -9.41
CA PHE A 361 -9.09 -34.51 -8.47
C PHE A 361 -10.33 -34.47 -7.56
N PRO A 362 -11.09 -35.58 -7.45
CA PRO A 362 -12.19 -35.66 -6.51
C PRO A 362 -11.67 -35.88 -5.09
N PHE A 363 -12.34 -35.31 -4.08
CA PHE A 363 -11.98 -35.55 -2.68
C PHE A 363 -12.11 -37.03 -2.29
N SER A 364 -12.96 -37.79 -2.98
CA SER A 364 -13.08 -39.24 -2.79
C SER A 364 -11.82 -40.03 -3.20
N ALA A 365 -10.89 -39.43 -3.96
CA ALA A 365 -9.58 -40.03 -4.22
C ALA A 365 -8.67 -40.00 -2.98
N PHE A 366 -8.85 -39.02 -2.09
CA PHE A 366 -8.01 -38.82 -0.90
C PHE A 366 -8.65 -39.50 0.32
N THR A 367 -8.32 -40.78 0.50
CA THR A 367 -8.92 -41.60 1.57
C THR A 367 -8.63 -41.01 2.96
N GLY A 368 -9.68 -40.74 3.73
CA GLY A 368 -9.57 -40.26 5.11
C GLY A 368 -9.49 -38.74 5.27
N VAL A 369 -9.54 -37.96 4.19
CA VAL A 369 -9.63 -36.48 4.27
C VAL A 369 -11.00 -36.07 4.83
N ASP A 370 -10.98 -35.21 5.86
CA ASP A 370 -12.19 -34.57 6.38
C ASP A 370 -12.48 -33.31 5.56
N THR A 371 -13.39 -33.44 4.60
CA THR A 371 -13.77 -32.34 3.70
C THR A 371 -14.54 -31.21 4.40
N SER A 372 -14.89 -31.37 5.67
CA SER A 372 -15.52 -30.29 6.45
C SER A 372 -14.54 -29.27 7.02
N LYS A 373 -13.23 -29.51 6.88
CA LYS A 373 -12.17 -28.70 7.50
C LYS A 373 -10.93 -28.60 6.61
N LEU A 374 -11.12 -28.42 5.31
CA LEU A 374 -10.00 -28.33 4.37
C LEU A 374 -9.20 -27.04 4.62
N THR A 375 -7.88 -27.14 4.70
CA THR A 375 -7.04 -25.97 5.03
C THR A 375 -6.21 -25.48 3.86
N MET A 376 -5.71 -26.38 3.00
CA MET A 376 -4.82 -26.01 1.90
C MET A 376 -4.74 -27.13 0.84
N VAL A 377 -4.40 -26.73 -0.39
CA VAL A 377 -3.85 -27.62 -1.42
C VAL A 377 -2.38 -27.27 -1.64
N TYR A 378 -1.57 -28.31 -1.78
CA TYR A 378 -0.11 -28.22 -1.88
C TYR A 378 0.39 -29.08 -3.03
N PHE A 379 1.36 -28.58 -3.79
CA PHE A 379 1.94 -29.21 -4.96
C PHE A 379 3.46 -29.28 -4.81
N ALA A 380 4.07 -30.44 -5.01
CA ALA A 380 5.52 -30.63 -4.87
C ALA A 380 6.04 -31.75 -5.77
N GLU A 381 7.32 -32.12 -5.63
CA GLU A 381 7.97 -33.20 -6.39
C GLU A 381 7.87 -32.98 -7.91
N PHE A 382 8.00 -31.72 -8.35
CA PHE A 382 7.89 -31.35 -9.76
C PHE A 382 9.08 -31.89 -10.56
N SER A 383 8.82 -32.75 -11.53
CA SER A 383 9.85 -33.23 -12.45
C SER A 383 10.19 -32.21 -13.56
N GLY A 384 9.59 -31.01 -13.53
CA GLY A 384 9.77 -29.95 -14.51
C GLY A 384 8.72 -28.84 -14.40
N ALA A 385 8.89 -27.78 -15.19
CA ALA A 385 8.00 -26.62 -15.16
C ALA A 385 6.54 -26.97 -15.53
N VAL A 386 5.61 -26.29 -14.87
CA VAL A 386 4.17 -26.45 -15.07
C VAL A 386 3.48 -25.10 -15.12
N VAL A 387 2.41 -25.00 -15.92
CA VAL A 387 1.54 -23.84 -15.95
C VAL A 387 0.17 -24.22 -15.41
N PHE A 388 -0.31 -23.52 -14.40
CA PHE A 388 -1.66 -23.66 -13.85
C PHE A 388 -2.55 -22.52 -14.32
N GLY A 389 -3.80 -22.83 -14.65
CA GLY A 389 -4.88 -21.86 -14.82
C GLY A 389 -5.82 -21.81 -13.62
N PRO A 390 -6.95 -21.10 -13.75
CA PRO A 390 -7.84 -20.83 -12.64
C PRO A 390 -8.24 -22.09 -11.91
N MET A 391 -8.00 -22.10 -10.61
CA MET A 391 -8.21 -23.19 -9.70
C MET A 391 -9.45 -22.96 -8.88
N SER A 392 -10.32 -23.96 -8.81
CA SER A 392 -11.59 -23.85 -8.10
C SER A 392 -12.03 -25.17 -7.50
N PHE A 393 -12.81 -25.11 -6.42
CA PHE A 393 -13.64 -26.24 -6.01
C PHE A 393 -14.78 -26.40 -7.01
N TYR A 394 -14.86 -27.54 -7.69
CA TYR A 394 -15.94 -27.77 -8.65
C TYR A 394 -17.22 -28.22 -7.96
N CYS A 395 -18.33 -27.67 -8.41
CA CYS A 395 -19.63 -27.96 -7.86
C CYS A 395 -20.09 -29.40 -8.18
N GLY A 396 -20.69 -30.08 -7.19
CA GLY A 396 -21.28 -31.39 -7.40
C GLY A 396 -20.23 -32.48 -7.65
N THR A 397 -20.52 -33.48 -8.48
CA THR A 397 -19.64 -34.64 -8.66
C THR A 397 -18.86 -34.64 -9.97
N THR A 398 -19.14 -33.70 -10.87
CA THR A 398 -18.51 -33.63 -12.20
C THR A 398 -17.59 -32.42 -12.25
N ALA A 399 -16.33 -32.64 -12.59
CA ALA A 399 -15.37 -31.56 -12.73
C ALA A 399 -15.76 -30.61 -13.86
N SER A 400 -15.69 -29.31 -13.57
CA SER A 400 -15.93 -28.22 -14.50
C SER A 400 -14.78 -27.22 -14.40
N GLU A 401 -14.40 -26.62 -15.52
CA GLU A 401 -13.42 -25.53 -15.53
C GLU A 401 -14.06 -24.26 -14.95
N TYR A 402 -13.29 -23.52 -14.14
CA TYR A 402 -13.69 -22.17 -13.78
C TYR A 402 -13.34 -21.23 -14.93
N THR A 403 -14.37 -20.75 -15.63
CA THR A 403 -14.20 -19.73 -16.66
C THR A 403 -14.23 -18.35 -16.02
N ILE A 404 -13.16 -17.60 -16.22
CA ILE A 404 -13.14 -16.19 -15.85
C ILE A 404 -14.19 -15.48 -16.70
N PRO A 405 -15.13 -14.72 -16.10
CA PRO A 405 -16.13 -13.98 -16.86
C PRO A 405 -15.46 -13.08 -17.91
N ALA A 406 -15.82 -13.23 -19.18
CA ALA A 406 -15.25 -12.41 -20.24
C ALA A 406 -15.79 -10.97 -20.14
N GLY A 407 -14.88 -10.00 -20.00
CA GLY A 407 -15.21 -8.59 -20.17
C GLY A 407 -15.73 -8.31 -21.60
N PRO A 408 -16.55 -7.26 -21.82
CA PRO A 408 -17.17 -7.00 -23.12
C PRO A 408 -16.14 -6.70 -24.21
N ALA A 409 -16.37 -7.24 -25.42
CA ALA A 409 -15.45 -7.16 -26.56
C ALA A 409 -15.37 -5.76 -27.19
N THR A 410 -14.14 -5.30 -27.48
CA THR A 410 -13.84 -4.02 -28.14
C THR A 410 -13.94 -4.08 -29.67
N SER A 411 -14.40 -2.99 -30.29
CA SER A 411 -14.64 -2.82 -31.74
C SER A 411 -13.38 -2.42 -32.55
N PRO A 412 -13.34 -2.61 -33.90
CA PRO A 412 -12.08 -2.58 -34.69
C PRO A 412 -11.57 -1.17 -35.09
N PRO A 413 -10.29 -1.03 -35.51
CA PRO A 413 -9.58 0.25 -35.56
C PRO A 413 -9.80 1.07 -36.86
N ILE A 414 -9.73 2.40 -36.73
CA ILE A 414 -9.76 3.37 -37.84
C ILE A 414 -8.33 3.82 -38.19
N THR A 415 -7.92 3.65 -39.46
CA THR A 415 -6.67 4.14 -40.04
C THR A 415 -6.68 5.65 -40.31
N ARG A 416 -5.58 6.36 -40.00
CA ARG A 416 -5.26 7.70 -40.57
C ARG A 416 -3.84 7.74 -41.15
N SER A 417 -3.73 8.39 -42.29
CA SER A 417 -2.54 8.52 -43.15
C SER A 417 -1.57 9.60 -42.66
N THR A 418 -0.26 9.36 -42.82
CA THR A 418 0.83 10.30 -42.51
C THR A 418 1.50 10.82 -43.79
N THR A 419 2.03 12.04 -43.74
CA THR A 419 2.91 12.63 -44.78
C THR A 419 4.32 12.90 -44.19
N SER A 420 5.37 12.60 -44.97
CA SER A 420 6.81 12.79 -44.66
C SER A 420 7.29 14.22 -45.04
N ALA A 421 8.29 14.88 -44.42
CA ALA A 421 9.77 14.70 -44.34
C ALA A 421 10.39 15.97 -43.65
N PRO A 422 11.71 16.17 -43.30
CA PRO A 422 12.97 15.55 -43.80
C PRO A 422 14.05 15.15 -42.73
N ALA A 423 15.23 14.66 -43.16
CA ALA A 423 16.34 14.06 -42.36
C ALA A 423 17.72 14.75 -42.61
N PRO A 424 18.84 14.41 -41.91
CA PRO A 424 19.02 14.04 -40.49
C PRO A 424 20.01 14.97 -39.73
N ALA A 425 19.71 15.31 -38.47
CA ALA A 425 20.71 15.76 -37.50
C ALA A 425 21.51 14.55 -36.98
N LYS A 426 22.69 14.77 -36.36
CA LYS A 426 23.52 13.68 -35.81
C LYS A 426 22.90 13.19 -34.49
N THR A 427 21.81 12.43 -34.60
CA THR A 427 21.07 11.91 -33.47
C THR A 427 21.63 10.56 -33.04
N LEU A 428 21.99 10.42 -31.77
CA LEU A 428 22.30 9.12 -31.17
C LEU A 428 21.02 8.55 -30.56
N LEU A 429 20.45 7.52 -31.21
CA LEU A 429 19.32 6.78 -30.68
C LEU A 429 19.77 5.95 -29.47
N ILE A 430 19.18 6.22 -28.31
CA ILE A 430 19.44 5.46 -27.08
C ILE A 430 18.48 4.28 -27.01
N ASP A 431 17.19 4.52 -27.22
CA ASP A 431 16.15 3.49 -27.18
C ASP A 431 14.94 3.92 -28.02
N ASP A 432 14.37 3.01 -28.80
CA ASP A 432 13.07 3.14 -29.46
C ASP A 432 12.03 2.18 -28.86
N PHE A 433 12.40 1.47 -27.80
CA PHE A 433 11.59 0.50 -27.07
C PHE A 433 11.03 -0.62 -27.96
N ALA A 434 11.65 -0.88 -29.11
CA ALA A 434 11.26 -1.98 -29.99
C ALA A 434 11.62 -3.36 -29.42
N ASN A 435 12.51 -3.41 -28.43
CA ASN A 435 12.96 -4.64 -27.77
C ASN A 435 12.87 -4.48 -26.24
N SER A 436 12.34 -5.50 -25.54
CA SER A 436 12.16 -5.46 -24.08
C SER A 436 13.46 -5.67 -23.30
N GLU A 437 14.45 -6.33 -23.89
CA GLU A 437 15.68 -6.78 -23.23
C GLU A 437 16.88 -5.89 -23.50
N THR A 438 16.91 -5.21 -24.64
CA THR A 438 18.06 -4.41 -25.09
C THR A 438 17.62 -3.10 -25.70
N ASN A 439 18.40 -2.05 -25.45
CA ASN A 439 18.21 -0.75 -26.08
C ASN A 439 18.85 -0.70 -27.48
N ALA A 440 18.68 0.42 -28.19
CA ALA A 440 19.21 0.59 -29.55
C ALA A 440 20.75 0.57 -29.65
N LEU A 441 21.45 0.66 -28.51
CA LEU A 441 22.92 0.52 -28.40
C LEU A 441 23.38 -0.92 -28.16
N GLY A 442 22.45 -1.89 -28.12
CA GLY A 442 22.74 -3.30 -27.81
C GLY A 442 23.13 -3.52 -26.34
N ARG A 443 22.77 -2.59 -25.45
CA ARG A 443 22.96 -2.73 -24.00
C ARG A 443 21.67 -3.22 -23.36
N VAL A 444 21.80 -4.00 -22.30
CA VAL A 444 20.62 -4.56 -21.60
C VAL A 444 19.74 -3.41 -21.08
N ALA A 445 18.50 -3.34 -21.55
CA ALA A 445 17.46 -2.45 -21.07
C ALA A 445 16.84 -3.10 -19.82
N ARG A 446 17.54 -3.04 -18.69
CA ARG A 446 17.06 -3.68 -17.46
C ARG A 446 15.85 -2.93 -16.90
N ARG A 447 14.64 -3.46 -17.09
CA ARG A 447 13.45 -3.10 -16.30
C ARG A 447 13.56 -3.76 -14.92
N ARG A 448 14.46 -3.25 -14.06
CA ARG A 448 14.64 -3.83 -12.73
C ARG A 448 13.43 -3.53 -11.84
N ARG A 449 12.66 -4.56 -11.47
CA ARG A 449 11.93 -4.55 -10.19
C ARG A 449 12.99 -4.51 -9.08
N ARG A 450 12.89 -3.54 -8.17
CA ARG A 450 13.72 -3.49 -6.95
C ARG A 450 13.56 -4.83 -6.22
N ARG A 451 14.65 -5.59 -6.10
CA ARG A 451 14.78 -6.53 -5.00
C ARG A 451 15.20 -5.76 -3.74
N PRO A 452 15.01 -6.28 -2.52
CA PRO A 452 15.57 -5.69 -1.30
C PRO A 452 17.10 -5.50 -1.37
N ASP A 453 17.80 -6.31 -2.17
CA ASP A 453 19.25 -6.27 -2.41
C ASP A 453 19.70 -5.28 -3.51
N ASP A 454 18.77 -4.65 -4.24
CA ASP A 454 19.07 -3.96 -5.51
C ASP A 454 18.93 -2.43 -5.42
N TYR A 455 19.78 -1.80 -4.60
CA TYR A 455 19.98 -0.34 -4.65
C TYR A 455 20.76 0.03 -5.91
N LEU A 456 20.39 1.10 -6.61
CA LEU A 456 20.98 1.55 -7.89
C LEU A 456 22.53 1.70 -7.87
N TRP A 457 23.15 1.78 -6.68
CA TRP A 457 24.61 1.82 -6.51
C TRP A 457 25.28 0.43 -6.38
N LYS A 458 24.54 -0.65 -6.08
CA LYS A 458 25.05 -2.03 -5.91
C LYS A 458 25.34 -2.80 -7.21
N GLN A 459 25.15 -2.17 -8.39
CA GLN A 459 25.60 -2.77 -9.66
C GLN A 459 27.13 -2.71 -9.79
N VAL A 460 27.82 -3.63 -9.12
CA VAL A 460 29.23 -3.98 -9.38
C VAL A 460 29.26 -5.40 -9.93
N GLN A 461 29.63 -5.53 -11.21
CA GLN A 461 30.00 -6.82 -11.79
C GLN A 461 31.24 -7.34 -11.05
N PRO A 462 31.35 -8.64 -10.73
CA PRO A 462 32.57 -9.20 -10.15
C PRO A 462 33.79 -8.84 -11.02
N GLY A 463 34.75 -8.11 -10.45
CA GLY A 463 35.99 -7.70 -11.14
C GLY A 463 36.06 -6.26 -11.67
N HIS A 464 35.05 -5.42 -11.44
CA HIS A 464 35.13 -3.97 -11.72
C HIS A 464 35.26 -3.18 -10.42
N GLN A 465 36.27 -2.31 -10.32
CA GLN A 465 36.41 -1.37 -9.19
C GLN A 465 35.11 -0.59 -8.99
N ALA A 466 34.65 -0.43 -7.74
CA ALA A 466 33.57 0.50 -7.42
C ALA A 466 34.08 1.93 -7.64
N VAL A 467 34.04 2.38 -8.90
CA VAL A 467 34.32 3.77 -9.22
C VAL A 467 33.20 4.61 -8.59
N PRO A 468 33.50 5.68 -7.84
CA PRO A 468 32.48 6.56 -7.31
C PRO A 468 31.65 7.10 -8.48
N ARG A 469 30.42 6.63 -8.59
CA ARG A 469 29.48 7.08 -9.62
C ARG A 469 28.91 8.41 -9.15
N ASN A 470 29.14 9.49 -9.89
CA ASN A 470 28.37 10.70 -9.69
C ASN A 470 27.02 10.57 -10.40
N LEU A 471 25.95 10.78 -9.64
CA LEU A 471 24.57 10.78 -10.10
C LEU A 471 24.03 12.20 -9.97
N ASP A 472 23.20 12.62 -10.90
CA ASP A 472 22.40 13.82 -10.74
C ASP A 472 20.98 13.57 -11.28
N SER A 473 20.02 14.35 -10.81
CA SER A 473 18.61 14.22 -11.16
C SER A 473 18.00 15.59 -11.47
N LEU A 474 17.11 15.63 -12.44
CA LEU A 474 16.37 16.82 -12.83
C LEU A 474 14.88 16.46 -12.91
N GLU A 475 14.03 17.40 -12.53
CA GLU A 475 12.58 17.22 -12.60
C GLU A 475 12.12 17.36 -14.06
N ALA A 476 11.62 16.26 -14.62
CA ALA A 476 11.32 16.18 -16.04
C ALA A 476 10.21 17.13 -16.49
N ALA A 477 9.21 17.37 -15.64
CA ALA A 477 8.06 18.23 -15.92
C ALA A 477 8.46 19.68 -16.29
N ARG A 478 9.59 20.16 -15.77
CA ARG A 478 10.09 21.50 -16.10
C ARG A 478 10.60 21.60 -17.54
N TYR A 479 11.06 20.48 -18.09
CA TYR A 479 11.64 20.38 -19.43
C TYR A 479 10.69 19.74 -20.44
N SER A 480 9.40 19.58 -20.10
CA SER A 480 8.43 18.88 -20.93
C SER A 480 7.43 19.81 -21.61
N THR A 481 6.96 19.42 -22.79
CA THR A 481 5.68 19.85 -23.38
C THR A 481 4.65 18.72 -23.20
N ALA A 482 3.50 18.83 -23.89
CA ALA A 482 2.50 17.76 -23.90
C ALA A 482 3.01 16.44 -24.51
N SER A 483 4.07 16.46 -25.33
CA SER A 483 4.54 15.29 -26.07
C SER A 483 6.03 14.96 -25.91
N ASP A 484 6.87 15.95 -25.61
CA ASP A 484 8.32 15.79 -25.68
C ASP A 484 9.02 16.35 -24.44
N ILE A 485 10.19 15.82 -24.12
CA ILE A 485 11.03 16.29 -23.02
C ILE A 485 12.43 16.55 -23.58
N TYR A 486 12.90 17.81 -23.50
CA TYR A 486 14.26 18.17 -23.93
C TYR A 486 15.05 18.75 -22.76
N MET A 487 15.95 17.93 -22.22
CA MET A 487 16.83 18.31 -21.12
C MET A 487 18.24 18.63 -21.63
N PRO A 488 18.78 19.84 -21.37
CA PRO A 488 20.17 20.14 -21.67
C PRO A 488 21.11 19.26 -20.84
N ILE A 489 22.07 18.59 -21.49
CA ILE A 489 22.99 17.68 -20.80
C ILE A 489 23.88 18.42 -19.78
N ASN A 490 24.16 19.71 -20.03
CA ASN A 490 24.91 20.58 -19.14
C ASN A 490 24.13 21.00 -17.88
N HIS A 491 22.84 20.64 -17.75
CA HIS A 491 22.10 20.83 -16.51
C HIS A 491 22.35 19.70 -15.50
N PHE A 492 22.92 18.56 -15.91
CA PHE A 492 23.37 17.53 -14.98
C PHE A 492 24.78 17.83 -14.47
N ASN A 493 24.95 17.81 -13.16
CA ASN A 493 26.24 17.93 -12.48
C ASN A 493 26.93 16.56 -12.38
N VAL A 494 27.25 15.98 -13.55
CA VAL A 494 27.95 14.70 -13.66
C VAL A 494 29.17 14.82 -14.57
N ASN A 495 30.05 13.80 -14.56
CA ASN A 495 31.18 13.78 -15.48
C ASN A 495 30.68 13.33 -16.86
N LEU A 496 30.42 14.30 -17.72
CA LEU A 496 29.86 14.07 -19.05
C LEU A 496 30.75 13.20 -19.96
N THR A 497 32.03 13.02 -19.65
CA THR A 497 32.93 12.13 -20.41
C THR A 497 32.83 10.66 -20.00
N ARG A 498 32.08 10.35 -18.93
CA ARG A 498 31.98 9.02 -18.31
C ARG A 498 30.54 8.58 -18.05
N ILE A 499 29.58 9.06 -18.85
CA ILE A 499 28.17 8.67 -18.73
C ILE A 499 28.02 7.21 -19.13
N ILE A 500 27.38 6.41 -18.26
CA ILE A 500 27.16 4.98 -18.48
C ILE A 500 25.67 4.58 -18.54
N GLY A 501 24.76 5.50 -18.21
CA GLY A 501 23.32 5.23 -18.24
C GLY A 501 22.47 6.42 -17.81
N PHE A 502 21.16 6.27 -18.01
CA PHE A 502 20.11 7.19 -17.56
C PHE A 502 19.05 6.39 -16.82
N ALA A 503 18.40 7.01 -15.84
CA ALA A 503 17.29 6.42 -15.12
C ALA A 503 16.11 7.40 -15.12
N LEU A 504 14.92 6.87 -15.38
CA LEU A 504 13.68 7.59 -15.22
C LEU A 504 13.02 7.06 -13.96
N LYS A 505 12.75 7.97 -13.02
CA LYS A 505 12.24 7.67 -11.68
C LYS A 505 11.42 8.86 -11.20
N GLY A 506 10.67 8.67 -10.12
CA GLY A 506 9.83 9.74 -9.59
C GLY A 506 8.67 10.04 -10.55
N PHE A 507 7.96 8.99 -10.98
CA PHE A 507 6.71 9.18 -11.71
C PHE A 507 5.65 9.59 -10.67
N TYR A 508 5.33 10.88 -10.63
CA TYR A 508 4.35 11.46 -9.68
C TYR A 508 2.92 11.49 -10.25
N SER A 509 2.74 10.90 -11.43
CA SER A 509 1.46 10.70 -12.05
C SER A 509 1.25 9.21 -12.25
N THR A 510 0.06 8.75 -11.92
CA THR A 510 -0.41 7.40 -12.23
C THR A 510 -0.93 7.30 -13.66
N GLN A 511 -0.98 8.42 -14.39
CA GLN A 511 -1.32 8.44 -15.83
C GLN A 511 -0.32 7.61 -16.62
N ASP A 512 -0.83 6.82 -17.57
CA ASP A 512 -0.03 6.02 -18.47
C ASP A 512 1.00 6.88 -19.21
N THR A 513 2.24 6.80 -18.75
CA THR A 513 3.35 7.52 -19.36
C THR A 513 4.03 6.59 -20.36
N LYS A 514 3.68 6.73 -21.63
CA LYS A 514 4.33 5.97 -22.70
C LYS A 514 5.56 6.71 -23.21
N ILE A 515 6.72 6.15 -22.92
CA ILE A 515 7.98 6.59 -23.53
C ILE A 515 8.20 5.77 -24.79
N THR A 516 8.29 6.46 -25.91
CA THR A 516 8.37 5.84 -27.24
C THR A 516 9.74 6.00 -27.88
N LYS A 517 10.55 6.95 -27.38
CA LYS A 517 11.85 7.26 -27.96
C LYS A 517 12.75 7.99 -26.97
N MET A 518 14.03 7.63 -26.93
CA MET A 518 15.07 8.31 -26.17
C MET A 518 16.29 8.53 -27.07
N GLU A 519 16.77 9.78 -27.14
CA GLU A 519 17.85 10.16 -28.05
C GLU A 519 18.74 11.24 -27.42
N ILE A 520 20.01 11.28 -27.82
CA ILE A 520 20.87 12.44 -27.65
C ILE A 520 20.89 13.21 -28.97
N VAL A 521 20.44 14.46 -28.92
CA VAL A 521 20.37 15.38 -30.06
C VAL A 521 21.45 16.47 -29.95
N ASP A 522 21.92 16.97 -31.09
CA ASP A 522 22.95 18.02 -31.17
C ASP A 522 22.39 19.44 -31.05
N SER A 523 21.07 19.59 -31.17
CA SER A 523 20.36 20.86 -31.15
C SER A 523 18.92 20.68 -30.69
N LEU A 524 18.36 21.74 -30.08
CA LEU A 524 16.96 21.76 -29.67
C LEU A 524 16.05 22.09 -30.87
N PRO A 525 14.79 21.63 -30.86
CA PRO A 525 13.81 22.05 -31.85
C PRO A 525 13.67 23.57 -31.90
N THR A 526 13.41 24.10 -33.10
CA THR A 526 13.20 25.54 -33.28
C THR A 526 12.02 26.00 -32.43
N GLY A 527 12.21 27.04 -31.62
CA GLY A 527 11.18 27.59 -30.73
C GLY A 527 11.11 26.93 -29.35
N TRP A 528 11.91 25.91 -29.06
CA TRP A 528 12.00 25.33 -27.71
C TRP A 528 12.66 26.31 -26.73
N LYS A 529 12.04 26.52 -25.58
CA LYS A 529 12.60 27.34 -24.50
C LYS A 529 13.12 26.44 -23.38
N VAL A 530 14.39 26.61 -23.03
CA VAL A 530 15.02 25.89 -21.92
C VAL A 530 14.78 26.66 -20.62
N PRO A 531 14.18 26.04 -19.58
CA PRO A 531 14.09 26.65 -18.26
C PRO A 531 15.46 26.80 -17.61
N THR A 532 15.64 27.79 -16.74
CA THR A 532 16.85 27.92 -15.93
C THR A 532 17.02 26.71 -15.01
N LYS A 533 18.26 26.18 -14.89
CA LYS A 533 18.61 25.16 -13.90
C LYS A 533 18.38 25.70 -12.49
N LEU A 534 17.59 24.98 -11.69
CA LEU A 534 17.44 25.28 -10.27
C LEU A 534 18.62 24.71 -9.48
N ALA A 535 18.96 25.37 -8.38
CA ALA A 535 19.90 24.81 -7.42
C ALA A 535 19.33 23.49 -6.85
N SER A 536 20.19 22.49 -6.70
CA SER A 536 19.79 21.13 -6.26
C SER A 536 20.82 20.48 -5.36
N GLY A 537 21.74 21.26 -4.80
CA GLY A 537 22.79 20.77 -3.91
C GLY A 537 23.74 19.74 -4.52
N ASN A 538 24.60 19.22 -3.65
CA ASN A 538 25.61 18.22 -3.93
C ASN A 538 25.13 16.84 -3.47
N LEU A 539 24.83 15.95 -4.41
CA LEU A 539 24.53 14.55 -4.10
C LEU A 539 25.85 13.78 -3.92
N VAL A 540 26.10 13.29 -2.71
CA VAL A 540 27.38 12.64 -2.35
C VAL A 540 27.16 11.23 -1.83
N PHE A 541 28.03 10.29 -2.24
CA PHE A 541 27.99 8.87 -1.83
C PHE A 541 29.25 8.44 -1.09
N SER A 542 30.32 9.22 -1.18
CA SER A 542 31.64 8.88 -0.67
C SER A 542 32.36 10.14 -0.23
N CYS A 543 33.31 9.99 0.69
CA CYS A 543 34.22 11.05 1.07
C CYS A 543 35.06 11.50 -0.13
N THR A 544 35.29 12.79 -0.29
CA THR A 544 36.16 13.37 -1.34
C THR A 544 37.60 13.50 -0.87
N ARG A 545 37.81 13.74 0.42
CA ARG A 545 39.13 13.82 1.04
C ARG A 545 39.87 12.49 0.88
N PRO A 546 41.10 12.46 0.35
CA PRO A 546 41.90 11.23 0.30
C PRO A 546 42.14 10.62 1.69
N ASN A 547 42.23 9.29 1.77
CA ASN A 547 42.49 8.54 3.01
C ASN A 547 41.50 8.83 4.16
N SER A 548 40.26 9.17 3.86
CA SER A 548 39.21 9.43 4.86
C SER A 548 38.18 8.30 4.94
N PHE A 549 37.57 8.18 6.12
CA PHE A 549 36.43 7.31 6.39
C PHE A 549 35.44 8.06 7.29
N ALA A 550 34.15 8.07 6.96
CA ALA A 550 33.13 8.70 7.78
C ALA A 550 32.12 7.66 8.30
N VAL A 551 31.86 7.71 9.60
CA VAL A 551 30.79 6.95 10.25
C VAL A 551 29.62 7.92 10.43
N ALA A 552 28.53 7.68 9.70
CA ALA A 552 27.29 8.42 9.82
C ALA A 552 26.21 7.53 10.43
N ILE A 553 25.52 8.08 11.41
CA ILE A 553 24.53 7.38 12.22
C ILE A 553 23.19 8.07 12.02
N ASP A 554 22.21 7.31 11.58
CA ASP A 554 20.85 7.75 11.29
C ASP A 554 19.91 7.16 12.33
N ASP A 555 18.87 7.91 12.71
CA ASP A 555 17.86 7.50 13.66
C ASP A 555 18.42 6.95 14.99
N GLY A 556 17.54 6.44 15.84
CA GLY A 556 17.95 5.53 16.89
C GLY A 556 16.97 5.46 18.04
N ASP A 557 17.04 4.34 18.75
CA ASP A 557 16.19 4.12 19.91
C ASP A 557 16.84 4.77 21.15
N PRO A 558 16.12 5.66 21.85
CA PRO A 558 16.59 6.29 23.09
C PRO A 558 17.19 5.31 24.11
N GLN A 559 16.68 4.07 24.16
CA GLN A 559 17.16 3.04 25.10
C GLN A 559 18.63 2.65 24.85
N PHE A 560 19.12 2.77 23.61
CA PHE A 560 20.49 2.39 23.23
C PHE A 560 21.45 3.59 23.14
N ALA A 561 20.92 4.82 23.11
CA ALA A 561 21.70 6.03 22.86
C ALA A 561 22.93 6.16 23.78
N ALA A 562 22.75 5.98 25.11
CA ALA A 562 23.85 6.08 26.06
C ALA A 562 24.98 5.06 25.79
N ARG A 563 24.62 3.82 25.46
CA ARG A 563 25.59 2.75 25.15
C ARG A 563 26.35 3.05 23.86
N VAL A 564 25.68 3.57 22.84
CA VAL A 564 26.31 3.97 21.57
C VAL A 564 27.29 5.12 21.80
N MET A 565 26.90 6.14 22.56
CA MET A 565 27.78 7.26 22.87
C MET A 565 29.01 6.82 23.66
N ASP A 566 28.86 5.89 24.61
CA ASP A 566 29.99 5.31 25.34
C ASP A 566 30.95 4.54 24.42
N ILE A 567 30.43 3.76 23.46
CA ILE A 567 31.25 3.05 22.47
C ILE A 567 32.01 4.04 21.59
N ILE A 568 31.35 5.09 21.08
CA ILE A 568 31.96 6.12 20.24
C ILE A 568 33.06 6.87 21.01
N LYS A 569 32.79 7.23 22.27
CA LYS A 569 33.77 7.90 23.14
C LYS A 569 34.98 7.02 23.43
N GLN A 570 34.78 5.73 23.71
CA GLN A 570 35.88 4.77 23.91
C GLN A 570 36.67 4.54 22.64
N ALA A 571 36.00 4.59 21.49
CA ALA A 571 36.64 4.51 20.20
C ALA A 571 37.46 5.76 19.86
N ASP A 572 37.18 6.92 20.47
CA ASP A 572 37.87 8.19 20.19
C ASP A 572 37.85 8.52 18.68
N ILE A 573 36.64 8.51 18.10
CA ILE A 573 36.43 8.82 16.68
C ILE A 573 35.38 9.92 16.52
N PRO A 574 35.55 10.86 15.58
CA PRO A 574 34.45 11.74 15.18
C PRO A 574 33.40 10.95 14.40
N VAL A 575 32.13 11.33 14.57
CA VAL A 575 30.99 10.77 13.82
C VAL A 575 30.01 11.88 13.46
N THR A 576 29.10 11.59 12.53
CA THR A 576 28.00 12.48 12.17
C THR A 576 26.66 11.82 12.53
N PHE A 577 25.81 12.54 13.24
CA PHE A 577 24.44 12.11 13.57
C PHE A 577 23.45 12.82 12.65
N PHE A 578 22.63 12.06 11.94
CA PHE A 578 21.48 12.56 11.18
C PHE A 578 20.24 12.39 12.06
N THR A 579 19.75 13.50 12.62
CA THR A 579 18.72 13.47 13.66
C THR A 579 17.34 13.75 13.08
N VAL A 580 16.34 12.96 13.50
CA VAL A 580 14.93 13.23 13.19
C VAL A 580 14.38 14.29 14.13
N GLY A 581 13.84 15.38 13.58
CA GLY A 581 13.43 16.55 14.35
C GLY A 581 12.36 16.27 15.41
N LEU A 582 11.36 15.43 15.13
CA LEU A 582 10.32 15.08 16.09
C LEU A 582 10.89 14.33 17.31
N ALA A 583 11.78 13.35 17.07
CA ALA A 583 12.45 12.60 18.14
C ALA A 583 13.40 13.51 18.93
N LEU A 584 14.05 14.46 18.26
CA LEU A 584 14.95 15.43 18.89
C LEU A 584 14.21 16.39 19.84
N LEU A 585 12.95 16.74 19.56
CA LEU A 585 12.14 17.62 20.41
C LEU A 585 11.37 16.91 21.52
N ASP A 586 11.25 15.59 21.48
CA ASP A 586 10.56 14.83 22.51
C ASP A 586 11.36 14.82 23.82
N THR A 587 10.87 15.63 24.77
CA THR A 587 11.50 15.80 26.10
C THR A 587 11.48 14.55 26.97
N THR A 588 10.72 13.51 26.61
CA THR A 588 10.60 12.29 27.41
C THR A 588 11.72 11.28 27.16
N ASN A 589 12.44 11.42 26.05
CA ASN A 589 13.41 10.43 25.60
C ASN A 589 14.89 10.80 25.89
N GLY A 590 15.18 12.05 26.24
CA GLY A 590 16.52 12.52 26.61
C GLY A 590 17.53 12.65 25.45
N LEU A 591 17.13 12.39 24.20
CA LEU A 591 18.02 12.45 23.03
C LEU A 591 18.63 13.85 22.83
N ALA A 592 17.88 14.91 23.08
CA ALA A 592 18.37 16.28 22.96
C ALA A 592 19.63 16.54 23.80
N ASP A 593 19.65 16.07 25.05
CA ASP A 593 20.80 16.27 25.95
C ASP A 593 21.99 15.39 25.56
N ILE A 594 21.71 14.17 25.11
CA ILE A 594 22.73 13.26 24.58
C ILE A 594 23.42 13.88 23.37
N TYR A 595 22.66 14.33 22.38
CA TYR A 595 23.22 14.91 21.17
C TYR A 595 23.91 16.26 21.41
N LYS A 596 23.45 17.09 22.35
CA LYS A 596 24.21 18.27 22.82
C LYS A 596 25.57 17.87 23.38
N GLY A 597 25.60 16.82 24.21
CA GLY A 597 26.85 16.28 24.75
C GLY A 597 27.79 15.77 23.66
N MET A 598 27.26 15.14 22.62
CA MET A 598 28.05 14.67 21.47
C MET A 598 28.55 15.85 20.61
N ALA A 599 27.70 16.83 20.33
CA ALA A 599 28.11 18.03 19.60
C ALA A 599 29.24 18.79 20.33
N ALA A 600 29.17 18.89 21.66
CA ALA A 600 30.22 19.48 22.49
C ALA A 600 31.54 18.68 22.48
N GLN A 601 31.48 17.39 22.18
CA GLN A 601 32.64 16.51 22.00
C GLN A 601 33.20 16.55 20.56
N GLY A 602 32.65 17.40 19.70
CA GLY A 602 33.15 17.61 18.34
C GLY A 602 32.46 16.77 17.26
N HIS A 603 31.44 15.97 17.61
CA HIS A 603 30.62 15.26 16.64
C HIS A 603 29.76 16.23 15.80
N GLN A 604 29.39 15.82 14.59
CA GLN A 604 28.55 16.63 13.71
C GLN A 604 27.07 16.27 13.92
N ILE A 605 26.21 17.29 13.87
CA ILE A 605 24.76 17.14 13.81
C ILE A 605 24.29 17.53 12.40
N ALA A 606 23.42 16.71 11.82
CA ALA A 606 22.90 16.85 10.46
C ALA A 606 21.40 16.54 10.43
N LEU A 607 20.74 16.98 9.35
CA LEU A 607 19.29 16.96 9.18
C LEU A 607 18.80 15.61 8.64
N HIS A 608 17.70 15.09 9.18
CA HIS A 608 17.09 13.83 8.73
C HIS A 608 15.57 13.87 8.59
N SER A 609 15.02 15.06 8.32
CA SER A 609 13.58 15.39 8.24
C SER A 609 12.90 15.36 9.60
N TYR A 610 11.66 15.85 9.65
CA TYR A 610 10.98 16.06 10.92
C TYR A 610 10.27 14.78 11.39
N THR A 611 9.52 14.11 10.51
CA THR A 611 8.77 12.88 10.82
C THR A 611 9.32 11.61 10.16
N HIS A 612 10.44 11.72 9.44
CA HIS A 612 11.10 10.62 8.74
C HIS A 612 10.33 10.02 7.51
N PRO A 613 9.65 10.81 6.65
CA PRO A 613 8.99 10.26 5.46
C PRO A 613 9.95 10.10 4.27
N LYS A 614 9.54 9.32 3.26
CA LYS A 614 10.21 9.29 1.96
C LYS A 614 10.03 10.62 1.23
N MET A 615 10.96 11.56 1.43
CA MET A 615 10.85 12.95 0.99
C MET A 615 10.43 13.15 -0.47
N GLU A 616 11.09 12.47 -1.42
CA GLU A 616 10.72 12.61 -2.84
C GLU A 616 9.33 12.05 -3.16
N GLY A 617 8.82 11.13 -2.34
CA GLY A 617 7.49 10.54 -2.47
C GLY A 617 6.38 11.35 -1.81
N LEU A 618 6.69 12.47 -1.16
CA LEU A 618 5.67 13.34 -0.56
C LEU A 618 4.80 13.98 -1.65
N PRO A 619 3.48 14.14 -1.39
CA PRO A 619 2.52 14.50 -2.42
C PRO A 619 2.79 15.90 -2.99
N SER A 620 3.21 16.88 -2.18
CA SER A 620 3.50 18.24 -2.64
C SER A 620 4.88 18.77 -2.25
N GLU A 621 5.31 19.85 -2.89
CA GLU A 621 6.50 20.60 -2.45
C GLU A 621 6.29 21.24 -1.08
N ALA A 622 5.05 21.57 -0.71
CA ALA A 622 4.74 22.16 0.59
C ALA A 622 4.95 21.16 1.73
N ASP A 623 4.66 19.88 1.52
CA ASP A 623 4.93 18.82 2.51
C ASP A 623 6.43 18.60 2.70
N ILE A 624 7.18 18.60 1.58
CA ILE A 624 8.65 18.55 1.59
C ILE A 624 9.21 19.75 2.37
N ASP A 625 8.72 20.96 2.08
CA ASP A 625 9.14 22.16 2.78
C ASP A 625 8.77 22.12 4.26
N TRP A 626 7.60 21.59 4.62
CA TRP A 626 7.17 21.45 6.00
C TRP A 626 8.12 20.53 6.78
N GLU A 627 8.47 19.37 6.22
CA GLU A 627 9.45 18.45 6.79
C GLU A 627 10.81 19.11 7.00
N TYR A 628 11.32 19.84 6.00
CA TYR A 628 12.59 20.56 6.13
C TYR A 628 12.53 21.69 7.16
N ASN A 629 11.49 22.53 7.12
CA ASN A 629 11.37 23.68 8.00
C ASN A 629 11.24 23.27 9.47
N ASN A 630 10.48 22.21 9.77
CA ASN A 630 10.33 21.73 11.14
C ASN A 630 11.60 21.04 11.64
N ASP A 631 12.31 20.28 10.80
CA ASP A 631 13.59 19.67 11.19
C ASP A 631 14.67 20.73 11.45
N ILE A 632 14.83 21.68 10.54
CA ILE A 632 15.72 22.83 10.72
C ILE A 632 15.34 23.62 11.98
N GLY A 633 14.05 23.82 12.21
CA GLY A 633 13.52 24.47 13.42
C GLY A 633 13.88 23.70 14.69
N ALA A 634 13.71 22.38 14.70
CA ALA A 634 14.05 21.50 15.82
C ALA A 634 15.54 21.55 16.15
N VAL A 635 16.40 21.42 15.14
CA VAL A 635 17.86 21.50 15.30
C VAL A 635 18.29 22.88 15.81
N ARG A 636 17.74 23.98 15.26
CA ARG A 636 18.00 25.34 15.77
C ARG A 636 17.53 25.53 17.20
N GLN A 637 16.38 24.97 17.57
CA GLN A 637 15.83 25.06 18.93
C GLN A 637 16.72 24.34 19.94
N VAL A 638 17.26 23.17 19.59
CA VAL A 638 18.09 22.37 20.50
C VAL A 638 19.53 22.88 20.57
N PHE A 639 20.12 23.31 19.45
CA PHE A 639 21.55 23.63 19.37
C PHE A 639 21.87 25.13 19.20
N GLY A 640 20.85 25.99 19.01
CA GLY A 640 20.99 27.44 18.80
C GLY A 640 20.96 27.85 17.33
N SER A 641 20.49 29.07 17.03
CA SER A 641 20.24 29.53 15.65
C SER A 641 21.43 30.15 14.93
N ASP A 642 22.44 30.63 15.67
CA ASP A 642 23.34 31.66 15.13
C ASP A 642 24.66 31.10 14.57
N SER A 643 25.05 29.88 14.95
CA SER A 643 26.24 29.17 14.44
C SER A 643 26.36 27.76 15.04
N GLY A 644 27.29 26.96 14.52
CA GLY A 644 27.66 25.67 15.10
C GLY A 644 26.64 24.56 14.78
N PRO A 645 26.39 23.61 15.69
CA PRO A 645 25.58 22.42 15.39
C PRO A 645 24.12 22.71 15.01
N GLY A 646 23.61 23.90 15.36
CA GLY A 646 22.25 24.32 14.99
C GLY A 646 22.12 24.91 13.58
N HIS A 647 23.23 25.01 12.84
CA HIS A 647 23.26 25.38 11.43
C HIS A 647 23.94 24.27 10.62
N SER A 648 23.15 23.41 9.98
CA SER A 648 23.65 22.30 9.18
C SER A 648 23.12 22.37 7.75
N ASN A 649 24.04 22.31 6.78
CA ASN A 649 23.71 22.20 5.35
C ASN A 649 23.81 20.76 4.86
N TYR A 650 23.81 19.80 5.79
CA TYR A 650 23.95 18.37 5.54
C TYR A 650 22.62 17.70 5.82
N PHE A 651 22.07 17.04 4.81
CA PHE A 651 20.82 16.32 4.91
C PHE A 651 20.99 14.91 4.34
N ARG A 652 20.46 13.92 5.03
CA ARG A 652 20.28 12.58 4.48
C ARG A 652 18.80 12.33 4.27
N PRO A 653 18.35 11.91 3.07
CA PRO A 653 16.95 11.56 2.87
C PRO A 653 16.61 10.24 3.58
N PRO A 654 15.52 10.17 4.36
CA PRO A 654 14.99 8.92 4.88
C PRO A 654 14.89 7.85 3.77
N PHE A 655 15.24 6.61 4.13
CA PHE A 655 15.29 5.46 3.21
C PHE A 655 16.24 5.62 2.01
N GLY A 656 17.10 6.65 1.99
CA GLY A 656 17.94 7.00 0.85
C GLY A 656 17.14 7.42 -0.40
N THR A 657 15.87 7.80 -0.25
CA THR A 657 14.99 8.12 -1.38
C THR A 657 15.29 9.52 -1.91
N GLU A 658 16.10 9.58 -2.97
CA GLU A 658 16.47 10.83 -3.64
C GLU A 658 15.69 11.06 -4.95
N GLY A 659 15.31 12.32 -5.17
CA GLY A 659 14.96 12.86 -6.48
C GLY A 659 15.09 14.38 -6.53
N ALA A 660 14.66 14.95 -7.66
CA ALA A 660 14.96 16.33 -7.99
C ALA A 660 14.14 17.32 -7.15
N ARG A 661 12.90 16.99 -6.78
CA ARG A 661 12.03 17.88 -6.00
C ARG A 661 12.64 18.14 -4.63
N MET A 662 12.89 17.08 -3.85
CA MET A 662 13.43 17.22 -2.50
C MET A 662 14.77 17.97 -2.47
N ARG A 663 15.63 17.75 -3.47
CA ARG A 663 16.93 18.43 -3.59
C ARG A 663 16.80 19.92 -3.84
N GLN A 664 15.88 20.31 -4.74
CA GLN A 664 15.63 21.71 -5.06
C GLN A 664 14.97 22.43 -3.88
N ARG A 665 14.03 21.77 -3.21
CA ARG A 665 13.37 22.29 -2.00
C ARG A 665 14.36 22.47 -0.86
N LEU A 666 15.27 21.52 -0.62
CA LEU A 666 16.31 21.66 0.39
C LEU A 666 17.20 22.89 0.16
N ALA A 667 17.68 23.08 -1.08
CA ALA A 667 18.50 24.23 -1.45
C ALA A 667 17.75 25.56 -1.25
N ALA A 668 16.46 25.60 -1.61
CA ALA A 668 15.62 26.77 -1.40
C ALA A 668 15.37 27.05 0.09
N THR A 669 15.06 26.03 0.89
CA THR A 669 14.73 26.16 2.32
C THR A 669 15.95 26.57 3.15
N LEU A 670 17.14 26.10 2.80
CA LEU A 670 18.40 26.51 3.45
C LEU A 670 18.94 27.85 2.95
N ASP A 671 18.39 28.41 1.87
CA ASP A 671 18.97 29.54 1.13
C ASP A 671 20.46 29.29 0.77
N ASP A 672 20.78 28.05 0.44
CA ASP A 672 22.11 27.60 0.02
C ASP A 672 21.96 26.90 -1.33
N PRO A 673 22.65 27.35 -2.40
CA PRO A 673 22.58 26.66 -3.68
C PRO A 673 23.27 25.28 -3.67
N SER A 674 24.10 25.00 -2.67
CA SER A 674 25.03 23.86 -2.62
C SER A 674 24.97 23.01 -1.32
N PRO A 675 23.80 22.75 -0.69
CA PRO A 675 23.72 21.86 0.47
C PRO A 675 24.16 20.45 0.09
N TYR A 676 24.58 19.67 1.07
CA TYR A 676 25.00 18.29 0.86
C TYR A 676 23.84 17.33 1.12
N ILE A 677 23.50 16.56 0.08
CA ILE A 677 22.58 15.42 0.16
C ILE A 677 23.43 14.16 0.30
N VAL A 678 23.49 13.65 1.53
CA VAL A 678 24.46 12.64 1.95
C VAL A 678 23.84 11.25 1.88
N GLN A 679 24.28 10.44 0.91
CA GLN A 679 23.98 9.01 0.84
C GLN A 679 25.08 8.21 1.56
N TRP A 680 25.37 7.00 1.08
CA TRP A 680 26.39 6.13 1.63
C TRP A 680 27.07 5.30 0.53
N SER A 681 28.27 4.80 0.85
CA SER A 681 29.00 3.81 0.06
C SER A 681 29.27 2.53 0.84
N ILE A 682 28.89 2.49 2.12
CA ILE A 682 28.92 1.32 2.99
C ILE A 682 27.58 1.24 3.71
N ASP A 683 26.83 0.17 3.46
CA ASP A 683 25.56 -0.14 4.12
C ASP A 683 25.74 -1.38 5.00
N ILE A 684 25.54 -1.25 6.32
CA ILE A 684 25.64 -2.42 7.21
C ILE A 684 24.41 -3.32 7.14
N GLU A 685 23.35 -2.91 6.42
CA GLU A 685 22.12 -3.68 6.24
C GLU A 685 21.49 -4.13 7.57
N ASP A 686 21.62 -3.29 8.61
CA ASP A 686 21.02 -3.51 9.93
C ASP A 686 19.50 -3.67 9.85
N TRP A 687 18.84 -2.85 9.03
CA TRP A 687 17.41 -2.95 8.72
C TRP A 687 16.97 -4.28 8.09
N ILE A 688 17.89 -5.11 7.59
CA ILE A 688 17.62 -6.48 7.12
C ILE A 688 17.98 -7.49 8.21
N TRP A 689 19.19 -7.38 8.75
CA TRP A 689 19.82 -8.48 9.48
C TRP A 689 19.68 -8.39 10.99
N ALA A 690 19.47 -7.21 11.57
CA ALA A 690 19.63 -6.98 13.00
C ALA A 690 18.69 -7.81 13.88
N GLU A 691 17.47 -8.08 13.40
CA GLU A 691 16.47 -8.91 14.09
C GLU A 691 16.33 -10.32 13.50
N SER A 692 17.19 -10.68 12.53
CA SER A 692 17.22 -12.02 11.94
C SER A 692 17.95 -13.02 12.85
N ASP A 693 17.86 -14.31 12.52
CA ASP A 693 18.64 -15.37 13.18
C ASP A 693 20.16 -15.27 12.94
N THR A 694 20.59 -14.41 12.00
CA THR A 694 22.00 -14.22 11.61
C THR A 694 22.41 -12.74 11.63
N PRO A 695 22.34 -12.04 12.79
CA PRO A 695 22.64 -10.61 12.87
C PRO A 695 24.10 -10.28 12.52
N GLU A 696 25.01 -11.26 12.61
CA GLU A 696 26.41 -11.13 12.20
C GLU A 696 26.60 -10.84 10.71
N LYS A 697 25.59 -11.08 9.86
CA LYS A 697 25.66 -10.73 8.43
C LYS A 697 25.82 -9.22 8.18
N GLN A 698 25.53 -8.38 9.18
CA GLN A 698 25.87 -6.95 9.11
C GLN A 698 27.38 -6.74 8.94
N LEU A 699 28.22 -7.60 9.55
CA LEU A 699 29.68 -7.56 9.37
C LEU A 699 30.10 -7.96 7.96
N ASP A 700 29.39 -8.90 7.35
CA ASP A 700 29.67 -9.33 5.98
C ASP A 700 29.30 -8.24 4.98
N ALA A 701 28.14 -7.59 5.16
CA ALA A 701 27.73 -6.42 4.38
C ALA A 701 28.73 -5.27 4.51
N PHE A 702 29.15 -4.96 5.74
CA PHE A 702 30.16 -3.94 6.02
C PHE A 702 31.50 -4.24 5.34
N LYS A 703 32.05 -5.44 5.52
CA LYS A 703 33.35 -5.84 4.94
C LYS A 703 33.31 -5.80 3.42
N ARG A 704 32.24 -6.33 2.81
CA ARG A 704 32.02 -6.32 1.37
C ARG A 704 32.14 -4.90 0.80
N ASP A 705 31.46 -3.92 1.41
CA ASP A 705 31.44 -2.55 0.90
C ASP A 705 32.76 -1.80 1.18
N VAL A 706 33.42 -2.09 2.31
CA VAL A 706 34.77 -1.58 2.61
C VAL A 706 35.80 -2.11 1.60
N GLU A 707 35.78 -3.41 1.31
CA GLU A 707 36.67 -4.06 0.33
C GLU A 707 36.43 -3.55 -1.10
N ALA A 708 35.19 -3.18 -1.42
CA ALA A 708 34.85 -2.51 -2.67
C ALA A 708 35.40 -1.07 -2.77
N GLY A 709 35.92 -0.51 -1.69
CA GLY A 709 36.51 0.83 -1.63
C GLY A 709 35.63 1.89 -0.97
N GLY A 710 34.48 1.49 -0.40
CA GLY A 710 33.59 2.37 0.34
C GLY A 710 34.28 3.11 1.49
N ASN A 711 33.75 4.27 1.84
CA ASN A 711 34.32 5.11 2.90
C ASN A 711 33.31 6.00 3.63
N LEU A 712 32.03 5.90 3.33
CA LEU A 712 30.96 6.63 3.99
C LEU A 712 29.91 5.61 4.43
N MET A 713 29.92 5.29 5.73
CA MET A 713 29.08 4.28 6.36
C MET A 713 27.76 4.87 6.83
N VAL A 714 26.66 4.14 6.59
CA VAL A 714 25.38 4.34 7.27
C VAL A 714 25.15 3.22 8.28
N MET A 715 24.53 3.57 9.41
CA MET A 715 24.00 2.64 10.42
C MET A 715 22.90 3.30 11.23
N HIS A 716 22.10 2.51 11.94
CA HIS A 716 21.10 2.96 12.88
C HIS A 716 21.31 2.28 14.24
N TYR A 717 21.02 2.97 15.34
CA TYR A 717 21.02 2.35 16.67
C TYR A 717 19.62 1.98 17.14
N LEU A 718 18.85 1.34 16.25
CA LEU A 718 17.50 0.85 16.55
C LEU A 718 17.49 -0.54 17.18
N TYR A 719 18.60 -1.28 17.06
CA TYR A 719 18.67 -2.70 17.42
C TYR A 719 19.85 -3.01 18.33
N ASN A 720 19.61 -3.84 19.35
CA ASN A 720 20.66 -4.23 20.30
C ASN A 720 21.84 -4.94 19.61
N SER A 721 21.57 -5.79 18.63
CA SER A 721 22.60 -6.52 17.87
C SER A 721 23.52 -5.58 17.08
N THR A 722 22.97 -4.53 16.46
CA THR A 722 23.76 -3.52 15.76
C THR A 722 24.65 -2.73 16.72
N VAL A 723 24.13 -2.38 17.89
CA VAL A 723 24.90 -1.69 18.95
C VAL A 723 26.01 -2.60 19.50
N GLU A 724 25.78 -3.91 19.61
CA GLU A 724 26.78 -4.91 19.99
C GLU A 724 27.90 -5.06 18.96
N LEU A 725 27.58 -4.93 17.67
CA LEU A 725 28.54 -5.04 16.57
C LEU A 725 29.30 -3.74 16.29
N LEU A 726 28.82 -2.59 16.79
CA LEU A 726 29.45 -1.27 16.58
C LEU A 726 30.97 -1.24 16.88
N PRO A 727 31.47 -1.78 18.00
CA PRO A 727 32.92 -1.82 18.26
C PRO A 727 33.71 -2.55 17.16
N GLU A 728 33.12 -3.59 16.56
CA GLU A 728 33.76 -4.38 15.51
C GLU A 728 33.76 -3.64 14.17
N PHE A 729 32.67 -2.95 13.81
CA PHE A 729 32.66 -2.07 12.63
C PHE A 729 33.76 -1.00 12.74
N ILE A 730 33.88 -0.36 13.90
CA ILE A 730 34.92 0.65 14.16
C ILE A 730 36.32 0.03 14.08
N ARG A 731 36.52 -1.16 14.65
CA ARG A 731 37.81 -1.86 14.59
C ARG A 731 38.24 -2.14 13.15
N ILE A 732 37.31 -2.63 12.32
CA ILE A 732 37.57 -2.89 10.90
C ILE A 732 37.82 -1.57 10.15
N ALA A 733 37.01 -0.52 10.39
CA ALA A 733 37.19 0.80 9.79
C ALA A 733 38.59 1.38 10.09
N LYS A 734 39.04 1.32 11.36
CA LYS A 734 40.41 1.71 11.75
C LYS A 734 41.48 0.85 11.08
N GLY A 735 41.20 -0.45 10.90
CA GLY A 735 42.08 -1.40 10.21
C GLY A 735 42.34 -1.06 8.74
N THR A 736 41.50 -0.22 8.11
CA THR A 736 41.74 0.26 6.75
C THR A 736 42.92 1.24 6.64
N GLY A 737 43.39 1.79 7.77
CA GLY A 737 44.41 2.84 7.81
C GLY A 737 43.93 4.23 7.36
N LYS A 738 42.64 4.38 7.04
CA LYS A 738 42.01 5.67 6.75
C LYS A 738 41.77 6.45 8.05
N THR A 739 41.79 7.78 7.97
CA THR A 739 41.44 8.65 9.09
C THR A 739 39.91 8.69 9.24
N LEU A 740 39.41 8.29 10.41
CA LEU A 740 38.00 8.39 10.73
C LEU A 740 37.66 9.85 11.07
N MET A 741 36.62 10.39 10.44
CA MET A 741 36.24 11.80 10.55
C MET A 741 34.74 12.02 10.34
N ARG A 742 34.29 13.25 10.56
CA ARG A 742 32.91 13.68 10.29
C ARG A 742 32.66 13.79 8.79
N VAL A 743 31.39 13.78 8.39
CA VAL A 743 31.00 13.93 6.98
C VAL A 743 31.47 15.26 6.40
N ASP A 744 31.32 16.38 7.11
CA ASP A 744 31.79 17.68 6.59
C ASP A 744 33.32 17.74 6.37
N GLN A 745 34.10 17.16 7.29
CA GLN A 745 35.55 17.04 7.14
C GLN A 745 35.93 16.13 5.97
N CYS A 746 35.18 15.04 5.76
CA CYS A 746 35.42 14.07 4.71
C CYS A 746 35.05 14.60 3.32
N LEU A 747 34.13 15.56 3.24
CA LEU A 747 33.76 16.29 2.03
C LEU A 747 34.57 17.55 1.78
N GLU A 748 35.57 17.84 2.64
CA GLU A 748 36.45 19.01 2.53
C GLU A 748 35.70 20.35 2.59
N ASP A 749 34.63 20.41 3.39
CA ASP A 749 33.89 21.65 3.59
C ASP A 749 34.78 22.73 4.23
N PRO A 750 34.87 23.93 3.63
CA PRO A 750 35.68 25.02 4.19
C PRO A 750 35.22 25.49 5.57
N ASN A 751 33.98 25.20 5.96
CA ASN A 751 33.42 25.51 7.27
C ASN A 751 33.57 24.37 8.28
N ALA A 752 34.08 23.21 7.88
CA ALA A 752 34.34 22.12 8.80
C ALA A 752 35.42 22.52 9.84
N PRO A 753 35.32 22.04 11.09
CA PRO A 753 36.38 22.22 12.08
C PRO A 753 37.72 21.65 11.56
N PRO A 754 38.85 22.28 11.93
CA PRO A 754 40.17 21.73 11.64
C PRO A 754 40.31 20.28 12.08
N LEU A 755 41.12 19.51 11.34
CA LEU A 755 41.45 18.12 11.65
C LEU A 755 42.27 17.97 12.94
#